data_AF-A0A918TY43-F1
#
_entry.id   AF-A0A918TY43-F1
#
_cell.length_a   1.000
_cell.length_b   1.000
_cell.length_c   1.000
_cell.angle_alpha   90.00
_cell.angle_beta   90.00
_cell.angle_gamma   90.00
#
_symmetry.space_group_name_H-M   'P 1'
#
loop_
_entity.id
_entity.type
_entity.pdbx_description
1 polymer ?
#
loop_
_entity_poly.entity_id
_entity_poly.type
_entity_poly.pdbx_seq_one_letter_code
_entity_poly.pdbx_strand_id
1 'polypeptide(L)'
;MASAIADPLGALEKQDTEDAREFLIETVLALESEMTLPVEMEAQRVLLLADGKGPTALKTIAGQKLTNEEYDAAYAQRGELAVALHVHALHRRVFDDGVSFRNARLWRDGKLYSAFDVELDHPKPVDGAAMPLDKFLGAVKRRLQLPVDCGLSVVDLPETDSYKASVLLIVRIPKDITGIAEHLNNGGRRLRFLRPQKEVLLIYTPAEQRIEICADTAPERAVVSESFAIEVLGHNVSLKPLTWVNYDLSRFFRTLELDPPTVSGFVIERTALLEIEMRLARWNQRIRLSVPFGDEIEVTAQRYLFPARVMQRASGISHVVIAVQYRRKESEPSSFLEITISDRNRCNLLSIPDPEIRRLGRTLLTEWNIQQPFKDLSAGELGDFLSLLLELYEQDADTVPATFFSERNVDPDRLLEAKFIVRKGVEDVVIENDHDDFPPAKDRTYYAIATEWLEQRIVEAFQTILPISGKQEITPRLFFVGSMLIDEKQVPCYLARGLADKKWFVDAEARLRARSGAGPGIVFCGQDPGWKCIAANIIMTIPHTSDPSAAFETVDAAFVETFFRANMGLAFGGSALTLIQSEDGESGTLHAPGMPDLALFSGQQVRCFRLLVDAKKKGLTAVKTSTLIEGSKSMSLQQMLGAKRWPVFKDYLDDVGQGWWSIKTN
;
A
#
# COMPACT_ATOMS: atom_id res chain seq x y z
N MET A 1 -7.67 -18.03 28.43
CA MET A 1 -6.63 -17.38 29.27
C MET A 1 -7.12 -17.17 30.70
N ALA A 2 -8.17 -16.38 30.97
CA ALA A 2 -8.63 -16.07 32.33
C ALA A 2 -8.85 -17.31 33.23
N SER A 3 -9.43 -18.40 32.71
CA SER A 3 -9.61 -19.65 33.47
C SER A 3 -8.31 -20.41 33.76
N ALA A 4 -7.28 -20.27 32.93
CA ALA A 4 -6.01 -21.00 33.08
C ALA A 4 -5.07 -20.32 34.07
N ILE A 5 -5.21 -19.01 34.25
CA ILE A 5 -4.41 -18.22 35.20
C ILE A 5 -5.15 -17.91 36.50
N ALA A 6 -6.42 -18.30 36.65
CA ALA A 6 -7.23 -17.96 37.82
C ALA A 6 -6.62 -18.48 39.14
N ASP A 7 -6.16 -19.73 39.13
CA ASP A 7 -5.55 -20.37 40.30
C ASP A 7 -4.20 -19.74 40.69
N PRO A 8 -3.22 -19.55 39.79
CA PRO A 8 -1.98 -18.86 40.13
C PRO A 8 -2.20 -17.39 40.51
N LEU A 9 -3.13 -16.68 39.85
CA LEU A 9 -3.46 -15.30 40.20
C LEU A 9 -4.08 -15.22 41.61
N GLY A 10 -4.98 -16.15 41.94
CA GLY A 10 -5.59 -16.25 43.27
C GLY A 10 -4.59 -16.64 44.37
N ALA A 11 -3.52 -17.38 44.03
CA ALA A 11 -2.42 -17.63 44.95
C ALA A 11 -1.62 -16.35 45.23
N LEU A 12 -1.32 -15.57 44.18
CA LEU A 12 -0.62 -14.30 44.29
C LEU A 12 -1.43 -13.24 45.08
N GLU A 13 -2.75 -13.17 44.86
CA GLU A 13 -3.65 -12.26 45.60
C GLU A 13 -3.70 -12.57 47.10
N LYS A 14 -3.56 -13.85 47.48
CA LYS A 14 -3.53 -14.28 48.88
C LYS A 14 -2.19 -14.00 49.53
N GLN A 15 -1.09 -14.23 48.80
CA GLN A 15 0.26 -14.02 49.32
C GLN A 15 1.25 -13.75 48.18
N ASP A 16 1.82 -12.55 48.17
CA ASP A 16 2.84 -12.12 47.20
C ASP A 16 4.23 -12.69 47.58
N THR A 17 4.47 -13.96 47.25
CA THR A 17 5.76 -14.66 47.44
C THR A 17 6.48 -14.89 46.11
N GLU A 18 7.80 -15.13 46.18
CA GLU A 18 8.61 -15.47 44.99
C GLU A 18 8.07 -16.73 44.29
N ASP A 19 7.75 -17.78 45.05
CA ASP A 19 7.14 -19.02 44.54
C ASP A 19 5.80 -18.76 43.83
N ALA A 20 4.95 -17.86 44.35
CA ALA A 20 3.67 -17.53 43.73
C ALA A 20 3.85 -16.75 42.41
N ARG A 21 4.87 -15.88 42.35
CA ARG A 21 5.23 -15.16 41.11
C ARG A 21 5.82 -16.12 40.08
N GLU A 22 6.72 -17.00 40.49
CA GLU A 22 7.34 -18.00 39.61
C GLU A 22 6.28 -18.96 39.05
N PHE A 23 5.35 -19.43 39.90
CA PHE A 23 4.23 -20.26 39.48
C PHE A 23 3.34 -19.57 38.43
N LEU A 24 3.04 -18.27 38.60
CA LEU A 24 2.29 -17.49 37.61
C LEU A 24 3.09 -17.34 36.30
N ILE A 25 4.39 -17.03 36.37
CA ILE A 25 5.25 -16.88 35.20
C ILE A 25 5.33 -18.20 34.42
N GLU A 26 5.60 -19.32 35.09
CA GLU A 26 5.65 -20.64 34.47
C GLU A 26 4.31 -20.99 33.82
N THR A 27 3.19 -20.70 34.49
CA THR A 27 1.86 -20.94 33.94
C THR A 27 1.63 -20.11 32.67
N VAL A 28 2.03 -18.84 32.65
CA VAL A 28 1.91 -17.97 31.47
C VAL A 28 2.82 -18.44 30.33
N LEU A 29 4.05 -18.84 30.63
CA LEU A 29 5.01 -19.38 29.65
C LEU A 29 4.56 -20.71 29.03
N ALA A 30 3.76 -21.49 29.76
CA ALA A 30 3.20 -22.75 29.28
C ALA A 30 1.95 -22.57 28.39
N LEU A 31 1.41 -21.36 28.26
CA LEU A 31 0.27 -21.10 27.38
C LEU A 31 0.68 -21.05 25.91
N GLU A 32 -0.24 -21.45 25.04
CA GLU A 32 -0.05 -21.36 23.58
C GLU A 32 0.10 -19.90 23.13
N SER A 33 0.96 -19.66 22.13
CA SER A 33 1.27 -18.32 21.63
C SER A 33 0.04 -17.57 21.10
N GLU A 34 -0.94 -18.27 20.53
CA GLU A 34 -2.20 -17.67 20.08
C GLU A 34 -2.99 -17.04 21.24
N MET A 35 -2.82 -17.56 22.46
CA MET A 35 -3.47 -17.07 23.67
C MET A 35 -2.69 -15.93 24.34
N THR A 36 -1.35 -15.93 24.25
CA THR A 36 -0.50 -14.91 24.89
C THR A 36 -0.33 -13.66 24.02
N LEU A 37 -0.34 -13.80 22.69
CA LEU A 37 -0.06 -12.71 21.75
C LEU A 37 -0.89 -11.43 21.97
N PRO A 38 -2.22 -11.48 22.20
CA PRO A 38 -2.99 -10.25 22.45
C PRO A 38 -2.56 -9.53 23.73
N VAL A 39 -2.17 -10.28 24.77
CA VAL A 39 -1.69 -9.72 26.04
C VAL A 39 -0.28 -9.17 25.88
N GLU A 40 0.59 -9.86 25.15
CA GLU A 40 1.93 -9.37 24.82
C GLU A 40 1.87 -8.04 24.04
N MET A 41 0.98 -7.93 23.05
CA MET A 41 0.77 -6.68 22.30
C MET A 41 0.36 -5.53 23.24
N GLU A 42 -0.54 -5.77 24.19
CA GLU A 42 -0.94 -4.76 25.17
C GLU A 42 0.16 -4.42 26.17
N ALA A 43 0.92 -5.42 26.63
CA ALA A 43 2.06 -5.21 27.52
C ALA A 43 3.15 -4.37 26.85
N GLN A 44 3.44 -4.61 25.56
CA GLN A 44 4.37 -3.79 24.79
C GLN A 44 3.92 -2.33 24.70
N ARG A 45 2.61 -2.07 24.56
CA ARG A 45 2.06 -0.70 24.56
C ARG A 45 2.20 -0.02 25.91
N VAL A 46 2.04 -0.76 27.01
CA VAL A 46 2.28 -0.24 28.37
C VAL A 46 3.74 0.10 28.54
N LEU A 47 4.65 -0.80 28.15
CA LEU A 47 6.09 -0.56 28.22
C LEU A 47 6.53 0.63 27.37
N LEU A 48 5.95 0.81 26.18
CA LEU A 48 6.20 1.96 25.30
C LEU A 48 5.94 3.30 26.00
N LEU A 49 4.96 3.36 26.92
CA LEU A 49 4.63 4.54 27.71
C LEU A 49 5.32 4.60 29.07
N ALA A 50 5.84 3.48 29.57
CA ALA A 50 6.58 3.42 30.82
C ALA A 50 8.08 3.76 30.67
N ASP A 51 8.64 3.68 29.46
CA ASP A 51 10.09 3.82 29.23
C ASP A 51 10.48 4.93 28.22
N GLY A 52 11.72 5.40 28.32
CA GLY A 52 12.33 6.41 27.46
C GLY A 52 11.55 7.73 27.45
N LYS A 53 11.02 8.14 26.28
CA LYS A 53 10.17 9.34 26.14
C LYS A 53 8.67 9.05 26.30
N GLY A 54 8.30 7.81 26.63
CA GLY A 54 6.93 7.38 26.89
C GLY A 54 6.28 8.13 28.05
N PRO A 55 6.93 8.21 29.23
CA PRO A 55 6.37 8.89 30.40
C PRO A 55 6.01 10.35 30.15
N THR A 56 6.91 11.08 29.47
CA THR A 56 6.66 12.48 29.09
C THR A 56 5.47 12.60 28.14
N ALA A 57 5.35 11.69 27.17
CA ALA A 57 4.21 11.69 26.25
C ALA A 57 2.89 11.45 26.98
N LEU A 58 2.84 10.43 27.85
CA LEU A 58 1.66 10.13 28.66
C LEU A 58 1.28 11.31 29.57
N LYS A 59 2.27 11.95 30.19
CA LYS A 59 2.07 13.14 31.05
C LYS A 59 1.46 14.31 30.29
N THR A 60 1.94 14.58 29.08
CA THR A 60 1.38 15.64 28.23
C THR A 60 -0.09 15.38 27.89
N ILE A 61 -0.44 14.15 27.51
CA ILE A 61 -1.83 13.80 27.16
C ILE A 61 -2.71 13.80 28.42
N ALA A 62 -2.28 13.13 29.48
CA ALA A 62 -3.03 12.99 30.72
C ALA A 62 -3.33 14.34 31.36
N GLY A 63 -2.35 15.24 31.41
CA GLY A 63 -2.52 16.58 32.01
C GLY A 63 -3.54 17.47 31.30
N GLN A 64 -3.95 17.13 30.08
CA GLN A 64 -4.99 17.86 29.34
C GLN A 64 -6.33 17.13 29.26
N LYS A 65 -6.32 15.79 29.36
CA LYS A 65 -7.49 14.97 29.13
C LYS A 65 -8.14 14.45 30.42
N LEU A 66 -7.35 14.32 31.48
CA LEU A 66 -7.85 13.94 32.79
C LEU A 66 -8.28 15.17 33.57
N THR A 67 -9.28 14.99 34.44
CA THR A 67 -9.54 15.97 35.50
C THR A 67 -8.37 16.01 36.47
N ASN A 68 -8.26 17.08 37.26
CA ASN A 68 -7.18 17.22 38.25
C ASN A 68 -7.14 16.03 39.23
N GLU A 69 -8.31 15.55 39.67
CA GLU A 69 -8.42 14.42 40.60
C GLU A 69 -7.94 13.11 39.97
N GLU A 70 -8.36 12.82 38.74
CA GLU A 70 -7.92 11.62 38.00
C GLU A 70 -6.42 11.67 37.68
N TYR A 71 -5.91 12.85 37.31
CA TYR A 71 -4.48 13.05 37.06
C TYR A 71 -3.66 12.80 38.32
N ASP A 72 -4.03 13.40 39.45
CA ASP A 72 -3.32 13.23 40.71
C ASP A 72 -3.38 11.77 41.19
N ALA A 73 -4.52 11.09 41.02
CA ALA A 73 -4.66 9.67 41.34
C ALA A 73 -3.76 8.77 40.49
N ALA A 74 -3.64 9.07 39.19
CA ALA A 74 -2.78 8.36 38.26
C ALA A 74 -1.29 8.59 38.55
N TYR A 75 -0.88 9.82 38.85
CA TYR A 75 0.52 10.17 39.09
C TYR A 75 0.98 9.99 40.55
N ALA A 76 0.06 9.64 41.46
CA ALA A 76 0.40 9.14 42.79
C ALA A 76 0.93 7.69 42.79
N GLN A 77 0.77 6.95 41.68
CA GLN A 77 1.26 5.59 41.57
C GLN A 77 2.80 5.52 41.60
N ARG A 78 3.35 4.42 42.11
CA ARG A 78 4.80 4.28 42.29
C ARG A 78 5.51 3.90 40.97
N GLY A 79 6.13 4.89 40.35
CA GLY A 79 6.97 4.71 39.17
C GLY A 79 6.18 4.65 37.86
N GLU A 80 6.89 4.84 36.75
CA GLU A 80 6.28 5.08 35.43
C GLU A 80 5.47 3.89 34.90
N LEU A 81 5.89 2.66 35.21
CA LEU A 81 5.13 1.46 34.85
C LEU A 81 3.77 1.41 35.56
N ALA A 82 3.72 1.75 36.84
CA ALA A 82 2.48 1.76 37.61
C ALA A 82 1.54 2.88 37.15
N VAL A 83 2.09 4.05 36.80
CA VAL A 83 1.32 5.15 36.18
C VAL A 83 0.73 4.69 34.84
N ALA A 84 1.54 4.10 33.95
CA ALA A 84 1.09 3.63 32.65
C ALA A 84 0.00 2.55 32.77
N LEU A 85 0.15 1.59 33.70
CA LEU A 85 -0.86 0.57 33.99
C LEU A 85 -2.15 1.16 34.55
N HIS A 86 -2.05 2.15 35.44
CA HIS A 86 -3.22 2.81 36.01
C HIS A 86 -4.02 3.56 34.95
N VAL A 87 -3.35 4.34 34.09
CA VAL A 87 -4.01 5.05 32.99
C VAL A 87 -4.55 4.06 31.94
N HIS A 88 -3.84 2.96 31.66
CA HIS A 88 -4.33 1.88 30.78
C HIS A 88 -5.64 1.27 31.28
N ALA A 89 -5.69 0.94 32.57
CA ALA A 89 -6.81 0.23 33.18
C ALA A 89 -8.04 1.12 33.37
N LEU A 90 -7.85 2.38 33.79
CA LEU A 90 -8.96 3.27 34.19
C LEU A 90 -9.31 4.33 33.15
N HIS A 91 -8.35 4.75 32.33
CA HIS A 91 -8.49 5.85 31.37
C HIS A 91 -8.02 5.46 29.98
N ARG A 92 -8.60 4.35 29.47
CA ARG A 92 -8.16 3.69 28.23
C ARG A 92 -7.96 4.63 27.04
N ARG A 93 -8.86 5.60 26.85
CA ARG A 93 -8.77 6.56 25.74
C ARG A 93 -7.55 7.48 25.85
N VAL A 94 -7.22 7.92 27.06
CA VAL A 94 -6.04 8.76 27.36
C VAL A 94 -4.77 7.96 27.12
N PHE A 95 -4.76 6.69 27.55
CA PHE A 95 -3.66 5.77 27.26
C PHE A 95 -3.46 5.58 25.74
N ASP A 96 -4.53 5.31 25.00
CA ASP A 96 -4.49 5.16 23.54
C ASP A 96 -3.96 6.43 22.86
N ASP A 97 -4.45 7.62 23.23
CA ASP A 97 -3.94 8.91 22.74
C ASP A 97 -2.43 9.10 23.05
N GLY A 98 -1.98 8.66 24.23
CA GLY A 98 -0.57 8.66 24.62
C GLY A 98 0.30 7.77 23.72
N VAL A 99 -0.17 6.55 23.43
CA VAL A 99 0.50 5.62 22.50
C VAL A 99 0.60 6.25 21.11
N SER A 100 -0.49 6.80 20.59
CA SER A 100 -0.52 7.47 19.28
C SER A 100 0.46 8.64 19.23
N PHE A 101 0.49 9.50 20.25
CA PHE A 101 1.44 10.61 20.31
C PHE A 101 2.90 10.13 20.37
N ARG A 102 3.18 9.09 21.14
CA ARG A 102 4.52 8.49 21.22
C ARG A 102 4.96 7.94 19.86
N ASN A 103 4.05 7.29 19.13
CA ASN A 103 4.28 6.74 17.80
C ASN A 103 4.43 7.82 16.72
N ALA A 104 3.67 8.90 16.78
CA ALA A 104 3.80 10.04 15.85
C ALA A 104 5.25 10.55 15.78
N ARG A 105 5.93 10.60 16.93
CA ARG A 105 7.34 11.01 17.02
C ARG A 105 8.33 9.99 16.48
N LEU A 106 7.99 8.69 16.50
CA LEU A 106 8.81 7.63 15.93
C LEU A 106 8.68 7.55 14.41
N TRP A 107 7.51 7.89 13.87
CA TRP A 107 7.21 7.78 12.44
C TRP A 107 7.74 8.92 11.57
N ARG A 108 8.31 9.98 12.15
CA ARG A 108 8.92 11.13 11.42
C ARG A 108 10.03 10.75 10.43
N ASP A 109 10.46 9.49 10.43
CA ASP A 109 11.52 8.95 9.58
C ASP A 109 11.05 7.80 8.64
N GLY A 110 9.75 7.52 8.54
CA GLY A 110 9.18 6.38 7.80
C GLY A 110 8.29 6.74 6.59
N LYS A 111 7.91 5.73 5.79
CA LYS A 111 7.02 5.86 4.60
C LYS A 111 5.63 6.44 4.91
N LEU A 112 5.22 6.40 6.17
CA LEU A 112 3.90 6.81 6.67
C LEU A 112 3.80 8.32 6.94
N TYR A 113 4.89 9.07 6.83
CA TYR A 113 4.98 10.49 7.21
C TYR A 113 4.98 11.42 5.99
N SER A 114 4.33 12.57 6.12
CA SER A 114 4.44 13.70 5.19
C SER A 114 4.39 15.02 5.97
N ALA A 115 4.88 16.08 5.34
CA ALA A 115 4.76 17.42 5.88
C ALA A 115 4.32 18.38 4.77
N PHE A 116 3.47 19.34 5.15
CA PHE A 116 2.89 20.35 4.29
C PHE A 116 3.10 21.72 4.92
N ASP A 117 3.51 22.67 4.10
CA ASP A 117 3.62 24.07 4.52
C ASP A 117 2.32 24.81 4.22
N VAL A 118 1.93 25.69 5.14
CA VAL A 118 0.71 26.51 5.04
C VAL A 118 1.09 27.98 5.05
N GLU A 119 1.15 28.64 3.90
CA GLU A 119 1.51 30.06 3.85
C GLU A 119 0.34 30.95 4.29
N LEU A 120 0.32 31.28 5.58
CA LEU A 120 -0.64 32.20 6.18
C LEU A 120 -0.03 33.60 6.26
N ASP A 121 -0.73 34.60 5.69
CA ASP A 121 -0.32 36.01 5.76
C ASP A 121 -0.26 36.49 7.23
N HIS A 122 -1.09 35.91 8.09
CA HIS A 122 -1.13 36.16 9.53
C HIS A 122 -1.26 34.84 10.31
N PRO A 123 -0.14 34.16 10.63
CA PRO A 123 -0.19 32.93 11.41
C PRO A 123 -0.77 33.21 12.80
N LYS A 124 -1.88 32.55 13.12
CA LYS A 124 -2.48 32.61 14.46
C LYS A 124 -2.16 31.32 15.22
N PRO A 125 -1.92 31.40 16.55
CA PRO A 125 -1.95 30.22 17.40
C PRO A 125 -3.28 29.49 17.20
N VAL A 126 -3.22 28.18 17.05
CA VAL A 126 -4.42 27.35 17.05
C VAL A 126 -4.63 26.90 18.48
N ASP A 127 -5.80 27.20 19.01
CA ASP A 127 -6.29 26.67 20.28
C ASP A 127 -7.09 25.39 19.99
N GLY A 128 -6.60 24.26 20.48
CA GLY A 128 -7.25 22.97 20.29
C GLY A 128 -8.69 22.93 20.82
N ALA A 129 -9.02 23.71 21.86
CA ALA A 129 -10.35 23.77 22.44
C ALA A 129 -11.34 24.60 21.62
N ALA A 130 -10.86 25.60 20.88
CA ALA A 130 -11.68 26.50 20.06
C ALA A 130 -11.79 26.08 18.58
N MET A 131 -11.23 24.93 18.21
CA MET A 131 -11.17 24.44 16.83
C MET A 131 -12.57 24.04 16.31
N PRO A 132 -12.91 24.31 15.03
CA PRO A 132 -14.20 23.92 14.44
C PRO A 132 -14.22 22.42 14.08
N LEU A 133 -14.25 21.55 15.10
CA LEU A 133 -14.08 20.10 14.98
C LEU A 133 -15.11 19.46 14.03
N ASP A 134 -16.38 19.83 14.13
CA ASP A 134 -17.45 19.24 13.31
C ASP A 134 -17.31 19.60 11.82
N LYS A 135 -16.86 20.83 11.51
CA LYS A 135 -16.60 21.24 10.12
C LYS A 135 -15.44 20.47 9.54
N PHE A 136 -14.34 20.37 10.31
CA PHE A 136 -13.17 19.62 9.91
C PHE A 136 -13.49 18.13 9.68
N LEU A 137 -14.16 17.46 10.63
CA LEU A 137 -14.55 16.06 10.48
C LEU A 137 -15.55 15.85 9.34
N GLY A 138 -16.50 16.76 9.15
CA GLY A 138 -17.44 16.74 8.04
C GLY A 138 -16.74 16.84 6.68
N ALA A 139 -15.70 17.68 6.57
CA ALA A 139 -14.86 17.79 5.37
C ALA A 139 -14.06 16.50 5.14
N VAL A 140 -13.39 15.97 6.17
CA VAL A 140 -12.63 14.71 6.08
C VAL A 140 -13.53 13.56 5.64
N LYS A 141 -14.69 13.37 6.28
CA LYS A 141 -15.66 12.32 5.92
C LYS A 141 -16.09 12.41 4.47
N ARG A 142 -16.46 13.61 4.01
CA ARG A 142 -16.94 13.83 2.64
C ARG A 142 -15.84 13.56 1.61
N ARG A 143 -14.63 14.08 1.85
CA ARG A 143 -13.53 14.03 0.89
C ARG A 143 -12.87 12.65 0.82
N LEU A 144 -12.82 11.92 1.93
CA LEU A 144 -12.40 10.52 1.97
C LEU A 144 -13.54 9.53 1.69
N GLN A 145 -14.75 10.02 1.40
CA GLN A 145 -15.95 9.21 1.09
C GLN A 145 -16.25 8.14 2.15
N LEU A 146 -16.08 8.48 3.43
CA LEU A 146 -16.17 7.51 4.52
C LEU A 146 -17.64 7.15 4.82
N PRO A 147 -17.96 5.86 5.00
CA PRO A 147 -19.34 5.40 5.19
C PRO A 147 -19.88 5.74 6.58
N VAL A 148 -19.01 6.06 7.53
CA VAL A 148 -19.34 6.32 8.94
C VAL A 148 -18.58 7.52 9.48
N ASP A 149 -19.05 8.07 10.59
CA ASP A 149 -18.39 9.20 11.25
C ASP A 149 -17.04 8.79 11.86
N CYS A 150 -16.11 9.75 11.86
CA CYS A 150 -14.77 9.59 12.42
C CYS A 150 -14.72 10.10 13.87
N GLY A 151 -13.84 9.51 14.67
CA GLY A 151 -13.48 10.07 15.98
C GLY A 151 -12.34 11.08 15.88
N LEU A 152 -12.23 11.99 16.85
CA LEU A 152 -11.13 12.96 16.94
C LEU A 152 -10.70 13.14 18.39
N SER A 153 -9.39 13.16 18.63
CA SER A 153 -8.79 13.75 19.84
C SER A 153 -7.93 14.93 19.43
N VAL A 154 -8.05 16.06 20.12
CA VAL A 154 -7.19 17.24 19.95
C VAL A 154 -6.41 17.51 21.23
N VAL A 155 -5.13 17.82 21.12
CA VAL A 155 -4.21 18.02 22.24
C VAL A 155 -3.27 19.17 21.91
N ASP A 156 -3.16 20.15 22.79
CA ASP A 156 -2.21 21.25 22.65
C ASP A 156 -0.83 20.83 23.16
N LEU A 157 0.19 20.89 22.32
CA LEU A 157 1.55 20.52 22.69
C LEU A 157 2.31 21.79 23.10
N PRO A 158 2.73 21.92 24.38
CA PRO A 158 3.49 23.08 24.84
C PRO A 158 4.89 23.12 24.22
N GLU A 159 5.48 24.31 24.16
CA GLU A 159 6.87 24.48 23.74
C GLU A 159 7.83 23.76 24.70
N THR A 160 8.85 23.14 24.13
CA THR A 160 9.93 22.44 24.83
C THR A 160 11.26 22.82 24.18
N ASP A 161 12.39 22.51 24.82
CA ASP A 161 13.73 22.77 24.25
C ASP A 161 13.93 22.17 22.85
N SER A 162 13.22 21.08 22.55
CA SER A 162 13.33 20.36 21.27
C SER A 162 12.24 20.71 20.25
N TYR A 163 11.09 21.25 20.67
CA TYR A 163 9.93 21.43 19.81
C TYR A 163 9.15 22.70 20.16
N LYS A 164 8.76 23.47 19.15
CA LYS A 164 7.87 24.62 19.29
C LYS A 164 6.46 24.18 19.73
N ALA A 165 5.70 25.13 20.25
CA ALA A 165 4.29 24.90 20.57
C ALA A 165 3.53 24.48 19.30
N SER A 166 2.71 23.44 19.42
CA SER A 166 1.99 22.80 18.31
C SER A 166 0.62 22.30 18.77
N VAL A 167 -0.21 21.82 17.86
CA VAL A 167 -1.47 21.13 18.16
C VAL A 167 -1.46 19.76 17.50
N LEU A 168 -1.73 18.70 18.25
CA LEU A 168 -1.89 17.33 17.79
C LEU A 168 -3.37 17.00 17.59
N LEU A 169 -3.70 16.43 16.44
CA LEU A 169 -4.99 15.85 16.12
C LEU A 169 -4.80 14.34 15.85
N ILE A 170 -5.66 13.53 16.45
CA ILE A 170 -5.72 12.08 16.25
C ILE A 170 -7.09 11.77 15.65
N VAL A 171 -7.13 11.69 14.32
CA VAL A 171 -8.34 11.34 13.56
C VAL A 171 -8.46 9.82 13.49
N ARG A 172 -9.61 9.29 13.86
CA ARG A 172 -9.87 7.85 13.95
C ARG A 172 -10.92 7.45 12.93
N ILE A 173 -10.47 6.77 11.89
CA ILE A 173 -11.27 6.33 10.76
C ILE A 173 -11.67 4.88 11.00
N PRO A 174 -12.96 4.56 11.12
CA PRO A 174 -13.40 3.17 11.20
C PRO A 174 -13.22 2.50 9.84
N LYS A 175 -12.59 1.33 9.81
CA LYS A 175 -12.56 0.47 8.61
C LYS A 175 -13.87 -0.30 8.46
N ASP A 176 -14.04 -1.02 7.36
CA ASP A 176 -15.20 -1.89 7.16
C ASP A 176 -15.30 -2.98 8.22
N ILE A 177 -16.53 -3.45 8.45
CA ILE A 177 -16.78 -4.54 9.38
C ILE A 177 -16.13 -5.81 8.82
N THR A 178 -15.20 -6.39 9.58
CA THR A 178 -14.61 -7.69 9.29
C THR A 178 -15.30 -8.76 10.12
N GLY A 179 -15.84 -9.78 9.45
CA GLY A 179 -16.39 -10.97 10.09
C GLY A 179 -15.30 -12.02 10.25
N ILE A 180 -14.91 -12.34 11.49
CA ILE A 180 -13.97 -13.42 11.78
C ILE A 180 -14.79 -14.63 12.23
N ALA A 181 -14.55 -15.78 11.59
CA ALA A 181 -15.14 -17.05 12.03
C ALA A 181 -14.40 -17.54 13.27
N GLU A 182 -15.03 -17.42 14.43
CA GLU A 182 -14.57 -17.98 15.70
C GLU A 182 -14.99 -19.45 15.76
N HIS A 183 -14.01 -20.34 15.87
CA HIS A 183 -14.24 -21.76 16.09
C HIS A 183 -14.38 -22.01 17.60
N LEU A 184 -15.54 -22.55 17.99
CA LEU A 184 -15.82 -22.89 19.37
C LEU A 184 -15.22 -24.26 19.70
N ASN A 185 -14.87 -24.47 20.97
CA ASN A 185 -14.27 -25.72 21.46
C ASN A 185 -15.14 -26.97 21.24
N ASN A 186 -16.44 -26.79 20.97
CA ASN A 186 -17.38 -27.86 20.63
C ASN A 186 -17.45 -28.16 19.12
N GLY A 187 -16.57 -27.58 18.30
CA GLY A 187 -16.55 -27.72 16.85
C GLY A 187 -17.57 -26.82 16.12
N GLY A 188 -18.39 -26.06 16.85
CA GLY A 188 -19.29 -25.05 16.29
C GLY A 188 -18.55 -23.82 15.75
N ARG A 189 -19.21 -23.04 14.91
CA ARG A 189 -18.69 -21.76 14.39
C ARG A 189 -19.60 -20.62 14.76
N ARG A 190 -19.01 -19.49 15.16
CA ARG A 190 -19.71 -18.22 15.39
C ARG A 190 -19.00 -17.11 14.61
N LEU A 191 -19.75 -16.23 13.97
CA LEU A 191 -19.18 -15.01 13.39
C LEU A 191 -19.03 -13.94 14.47
N ARG A 192 -17.80 -13.44 14.62
CA ARG A 192 -17.49 -12.26 15.43
C ARG A 192 -17.23 -11.10 14.47
N PHE A 193 -18.08 -10.09 14.52
CA PHE A 193 -17.91 -8.88 13.73
C PHE A 193 -17.02 -7.90 14.51
N LEU A 194 -15.90 -7.51 13.91
CA LEU A 194 -15.01 -6.46 14.40
C LEU A 194 -15.09 -5.29 13.42
N ARG A 195 -14.97 -4.06 13.93
CA ARG A 195 -14.70 -2.89 13.10
C ARG A 195 -13.30 -2.37 13.44
N PRO A 196 -12.26 -2.71 12.65
CA PRO A 196 -10.92 -2.19 12.89
C PRO A 196 -10.90 -0.66 12.82
N GLN A 197 -9.98 -0.03 13.53
CA GLN A 197 -9.78 1.42 13.50
C GLN A 197 -8.43 1.72 12.85
N LYS A 198 -8.40 2.77 12.02
CA LYS A 198 -7.20 3.39 11.48
C LYS A 198 -7.03 4.76 12.10
N GLU A 199 -5.79 5.20 12.30
CA GLU A 199 -5.49 6.53 12.84
C GLU A 199 -4.72 7.38 11.82
N VAL A 200 -5.11 8.64 11.72
CA VAL A 200 -4.36 9.68 11.04
C VAL A 200 -3.93 10.71 12.09
N LEU A 201 -2.62 10.89 12.25
CA LEU A 201 -2.03 11.77 13.25
C LEU A 201 -1.54 13.03 12.57
N LEU A 202 -2.10 14.19 12.90
CA LEU A 202 -1.71 15.49 12.35
C LEU A 202 -1.13 16.35 13.47
N ILE A 203 0.06 16.93 13.28
CA ILE A 203 0.66 17.93 14.18
C ILE A 203 0.80 19.23 13.41
N TYR A 204 0.18 20.31 13.87
CA TYR A 204 0.38 21.64 13.31
C TYR A 204 1.23 22.50 14.23
N THR A 205 2.30 23.09 13.72
CA THR A 205 3.20 23.99 14.45
C THR A 205 3.02 25.42 13.94
N PRO A 206 2.28 26.30 14.63
CA PRO A 206 1.97 27.65 14.15
C PRO A 206 3.21 28.51 13.87
N ALA A 207 4.24 28.42 14.73
CA ALA A 207 5.48 29.19 14.58
C ALA A 207 6.24 28.84 13.29
N GLU A 208 6.08 27.60 12.81
CA GLU A 208 6.70 27.10 11.58
C GLU A 208 5.73 27.10 10.39
N GLN A 209 4.45 27.41 10.63
CA GLN A 209 3.36 27.28 9.67
C GLN A 209 3.33 25.91 8.97
N ARG A 210 3.61 24.85 9.73
CA ARG A 210 3.86 23.51 9.19
C ARG A 210 2.85 22.52 9.73
N ILE A 211 2.25 21.75 8.83
CA ILE A 211 1.46 20.55 9.13
C ILE A 211 2.37 19.34 8.92
N GLU A 212 2.58 18.56 9.96
CA GLU A 212 3.15 17.22 9.90
C GLU A 212 2.03 16.20 10.00
N ILE A 213 2.08 15.12 9.23
CA ILE A 213 1.00 14.13 9.25
C ILE A 213 1.51 12.71 9.02
N CYS A 214 0.96 11.78 9.78
CA CYS A 214 1.19 10.35 9.66
C CYS A 214 -0.12 9.62 9.35
N ALA A 215 -0.14 8.84 8.27
CA ALA A 215 -1.24 7.94 7.90
C ALA A 215 -0.70 6.85 6.98
N ASP A 216 -1.43 5.73 6.84
CA ASP A 216 -0.99 4.64 5.96
C ASP A 216 -0.85 5.09 4.49
N THR A 217 -1.74 5.98 4.01
CA THR A 217 -1.74 6.36 2.58
C THR A 217 -1.43 7.84 2.35
N ALA A 218 -0.83 8.17 1.20
CA ALA A 218 -0.51 9.54 0.82
C ALA A 218 -1.76 10.46 0.67
N PRO A 219 -2.91 10.01 0.15
CA PRO A 219 -4.10 10.87 0.07
C PRO A 219 -4.77 11.11 1.39
N GLU A 220 -4.77 10.16 2.31
CA GLU A 220 -5.28 10.46 3.64
C GLU A 220 -4.46 11.59 4.24
N ARG A 221 -3.13 11.57 4.04
CA ARG A 221 -2.27 12.68 4.44
C ARG A 221 -2.65 13.97 3.71
N ALA A 222 -2.75 13.97 2.39
CA ALA A 222 -3.11 15.17 1.62
C ALA A 222 -4.51 15.70 1.99
N VAL A 223 -5.55 14.86 1.92
CA VAL A 223 -6.95 15.22 2.18
C VAL A 223 -7.15 15.71 3.61
N VAL A 224 -6.57 15.04 4.61
CA VAL A 224 -6.72 15.47 6.01
C VAL A 224 -5.96 16.77 6.25
N SER A 225 -4.74 16.93 5.71
CA SER A 225 -3.99 18.18 5.80
C SER A 225 -4.70 19.35 5.10
N GLU A 226 -5.23 19.14 3.90
CA GLU A 226 -5.99 20.17 3.18
C GLU A 226 -7.30 20.53 3.88
N SER A 227 -8.03 19.54 4.40
CA SER A 227 -9.25 19.78 5.17
C SER A 227 -8.94 20.59 6.42
N PHE A 228 -7.81 20.31 7.09
CA PHE A 228 -7.35 21.10 8.22
C PHE A 228 -6.99 22.53 7.81
N ALA A 229 -6.25 22.70 6.71
CA ALA A 229 -5.87 24.01 6.22
C ALA A 229 -7.09 24.87 5.85
N ILE A 230 -8.10 24.31 5.18
CA ILE A 230 -9.33 25.03 4.81
C ILE A 230 -10.15 25.35 6.06
N GLU A 231 -10.54 24.32 6.81
CA GLU A 231 -11.61 24.44 7.81
C GLU A 231 -11.11 25.03 9.13
N VAL A 232 -9.83 24.81 9.47
CA VAL A 232 -9.23 25.28 10.73
C VAL A 232 -8.37 26.52 10.52
N LEU A 233 -7.52 26.53 9.49
CA LEU A 233 -6.58 27.64 9.27
C LEU A 233 -7.15 28.76 8.38
N GLY A 234 -8.29 28.54 7.71
CA GLY A 234 -8.88 29.49 6.76
C GLY A 234 -8.04 29.68 5.50
N HIS A 235 -7.18 28.71 5.19
CA HIS A 235 -6.27 28.75 4.06
C HIS A 235 -7.00 28.47 2.74
N ASN A 236 -6.81 29.31 1.73
CA ASN A 236 -7.39 29.10 0.41
C ASN A 236 -6.47 28.23 -0.45
N VAL A 237 -6.63 26.91 -0.31
CA VAL A 237 -5.85 25.91 -1.07
C VAL A 237 -6.04 26.01 -2.59
N SER A 238 -7.16 26.55 -3.07
CA SER A 238 -7.38 26.75 -4.51
C SER A 238 -6.49 27.84 -5.11
N LEU A 239 -6.15 28.87 -4.32
CA LEU A 239 -5.23 29.94 -4.74
C LEU A 239 -3.77 29.64 -4.38
N LYS A 240 -3.56 29.00 -3.23
CA LYS A 240 -2.23 28.61 -2.72
C LYS A 240 -2.29 27.14 -2.29
N PRO A 241 -2.03 26.16 -3.15
CA PRO A 241 -2.06 24.75 -2.78
C PRO A 241 -1.17 24.45 -1.57
N LEU A 242 -1.54 23.46 -0.74
CA LEU A 242 -0.63 22.99 0.30
C LEU A 242 0.61 22.45 -0.40
N THR A 243 1.77 23.02 -0.05
CA THR A 243 3.00 22.70 -0.77
C THR A 243 3.47 21.33 -0.32
N TRP A 244 3.03 20.27 -1.01
CA TRP A 244 3.71 18.99 -0.97
C TRP A 244 4.92 19.11 -1.90
N VAL A 245 6.02 19.62 -1.36
CA VAL A 245 7.23 19.87 -2.14
C VAL A 245 7.99 18.57 -2.33
N ASN A 246 8.32 18.20 -3.56
CA ASN A 246 9.40 17.27 -3.84
C ASN A 246 10.65 18.05 -4.18
N TYR A 247 11.74 17.77 -3.47
CA TYR A 247 13.06 18.24 -3.88
C TYR A 247 13.72 17.20 -4.79
N ASP A 248 13.79 17.49 -6.08
CA ASP A 248 14.56 16.69 -7.04
C ASP A 248 15.97 17.27 -7.21
N LEU A 249 16.95 16.50 -6.75
CA LEU A 249 18.37 16.84 -6.87
C LEU A 249 19.00 16.28 -8.15
N SER A 250 18.23 15.60 -9.00
CA SER A 250 18.75 14.89 -10.17
C SER A 250 19.45 15.78 -11.20
N ARG A 251 19.09 17.07 -11.26
CA ARG A 251 19.77 18.07 -12.12
C ARG A 251 21.28 18.11 -11.89
N PHE A 252 21.71 17.89 -10.64
CA PHE A 252 23.11 17.99 -10.23
C PHE A 252 23.96 16.80 -10.69
N PHE A 253 23.36 15.77 -11.30
CA PHE A 253 24.13 14.77 -12.06
C PHE A 253 24.63 15.31 -13.41
N ARG A 254 24.01 16.36 -13.94
CA ARG A 254 24.33 16.93 -15.25
C ARG A 254 25.18 18.20 -15.14
N THR A 255 24.87 19.05 -14.18
CA THR A 255 25.55 20.33 -13.95
C THR A 255 25.47 20.73 -12.48
N LEU A 256 26.58 21.22 -11.92
CA LEU A 256 26.61 21.83 -10.59
C LEU A 256 26.33 23.33 -10.62
N GLU A 257 26.10 23.89 -11.81
CA GLU A 257 25.81 25.31 -12.00
C GLU A 257 24.33 25.62 -11.78
N LEU A 258 24.10 26.84 -11.31
CA LEU A 258 22.78 27.41 -11.03
C LEU A 258 22.77 28.83 -11.58
N ASP A 259 22.02 29.06 -12.66
CA ASP A 259 21.85 30.39 -13.23
C ASP A 259 20.99 31.26 -12.29
N PRO A 260 21.28 32.57 -12.15
CA PRO A 260 20.47 33.47 -11.35
C PRO A 260 19.15 33.79 -12.06
N PRO A 261 17.99 33.33 -11.56
CA PRO A 261 16.71 33.60 -12.21
C PRO A 261 16.22 35.02 -11.88
N THR A 262 15.29 35.53 -12.70
CA THR A 262 14.65 36.83 -12.44
C THR A 262 13.50 36.64 -11.45
N VAL A 263 13.59 37.28 -10.27
CA VAL A 263 12.56 37.20 -9.22
C VAL A 263 12.00 38.60 -8.96
N SER A 264 10.68 38.75 -9.03
CA SER A 264 10.04 40.05 -8.75
C SER A 264 10.34 40.53 -7.33
N GLY A 265 10.81 41.78 -7.20
CA GLY A 265 11.13 42.39 -5.90
C GLY A 265 12.51 42.03 -5.35
N PHE A 266 13.34 41.30 -6.11
CA PHE A 266 14.71 40.96 -5.73
C PHE A 266 15.66 41.08 -6.92
N VAL A 267 16.88 41.53 -6.67
CA VAL A 267 18.00 41.47 -7.62
C VAL A 267 18.91 40.34 -7.17
N ILE A 268 18.99 39.28 -7.96
CA ILE A 268 19.87 38.13 -7.70
C ILE A 268 21.22 38.42 -8.36
N GLU A 269 22.25 38.60 -7.53
CA GLU A 269 23.58 38.98 -8.03
C GLU A 269 24.41 37.75 -8.39
N ARG A 270 24.36 36.73 -7.54
CA ARG A 270 25.15 35.51 -7.73
C ARG A 270 24.50 34.33 -7.04
N THR A 271 24.59 33.18 -7.67
CA THR A 271 24.10 31.90 -7.19
C THR A 271 25.23 30.87 -7.31
N ALA A 272 25.38 30.03 -6.29
CA ALA A 272 26.43 29.02 -6.28
C ALA A 272 25.99 27.79 -5.48
N LEU A 273 26.31 26.60 -5.99
CA LEU A 273 26.28 25.39 -5.20
C LEU A 273 27.57 25.31 -4.37
N LEU A 274 27.44 25.31 -3.04
CA LEU A 274 28.58 25.30 -2.10
C LEU A 274 28.95 23.89 -1.67
N GLU A 275 27.95 23.05 -1.42
CA GLU A 275 28.16 21.66 -1.01
C GLU A 275 27.30 20.70 -1.81
N ILE A 276 27.87 19.54 -2.11
CA ILE A 276 27.16 18.39 -2.66
C ILE A 276 27.66 17.11 -1.99
N GLU A 277 26.72 16.29 -1.50
CA GLU A 277 27.00 14.94 -1.02
C GLU A 277 26.40 13.92 -1.99
N MET A 278 27.27 13.06 -2.47
CA MET A 278 26.96 12.01 -3.42
C MET A 278 27.07 10.66 -2.77
N ARG A 279 26.13 9.78 -3.07
CA ARG A 279 26.20 8.37 -2.69
C ARG A 279 26.84 7.56 -3.80
N LEU A 280 27.75 6.68 -3.41
CA LEU A 280 28.42 5.77 -4.34
C LEU A 280 27.60 4.49 -4.50
N ALA A 281 28.23 3.39 -4.89
CA ALA A 281 27.57 2.11 -5.11
C ALA A 281 26.85 1.61 -3.84
N ARG A 282 27.51 1.67 -2.68
CA ARG A 282 26.89 1.27 -1.40
C ARG A 282 26.26 2.45 -0.68
N TRP A 283 25.11 2.24 -0.06
CA TRP A 283 24.34 3.31 0.62
C TRP A 283 25.11 4.06 1.73
N ASN A 284 26.05 3.38 2.38
CA ASN A 284 26.89 3.96 3.42
C ASN A 284 28.16 4.63 2.88
N GLN A 285 28.48 4.48 1.59
CA GLN A 285 29.61 5.13 0.95
C GLN A 285 29.18 6.49 0.39
N ARG A 286 29.85 7.54 0.85
CA ARG A 286 29.50 8.92 0.51
C ARG A 286 30.75 9.71 0.18
N ILE A 287 30.66 10.55 -0.83
CA ILE A 287 31.65 11.59 -1.11
C ILE A 287 30.93 12.93 -0.91
N ARG A 288 31.52 13.77 -0.06
CA ARG A 288 31.08 15.15 0.10
C ARG A 288 32.13 16.06 -0.51
N LEU A 289 31.68 16.96 -1.37
CA LEU A 289 32.48 18.05 -1.91
C LEU A 289 31.91 19.36 -1.38
N SER A 290 32.77 20.21 -0.82
CA SER A 290 32.41 21.52 -0.28
C SER A 290 33.45 22.54 -0.75
N VAL A 291 32.99 23.72 -1.16
CA VAL A 291 33.83 24.85 -1.60
C VAL A 291 33.35 26.15 -0.94
N PRO A 292 34.24 27.12 -0.69
CA PRO A 292 33.83 28.41 -0.17
C PRO A 292 33.02 29.21 -1.21
N PHE A 293 32.15 30.11 -0.73
CA PHE A 293 31.42 31.02 -1.62
C PHE A 293 32.41 31.94 -2.36
N GLY A 294 32.41 31.88 -3.69
CA GLY A 294 33.38 32.55 -4.53
C GLY A 294 34.03 31.62 -5.53
N ASP A 295 34.23 30.36 -5.13
CA ASP A 295 34.82 29.31 -5.95
C ASP A 295 33.76 28.60 -6.80
N GLU A 296 34.18 28.04 -7.93
CA GLU A 296 33.33 27.24 -8.80
C GLU A 296 33.43 25.76 -8.42
N ILE A 297 32.38 25.23 -7.79
CA ILE A 297 32.33 23.82 -7.38
C ILE A 297 32.46 22.87 -8.58
N GLU A 298 31.95 23.27 -9.74
CA GLU A 298 32.06 22.54 -11.00
C GLU A 298 33.53 22.36 -11.41
N VAL A 299 34.35 23.41 -11.36
CA VAL A 299 35.80 23.33 -11.65
C VAL A 299 36.51 22.40 -10.68
N THR A 300 36.13 22.44 -9.40
CA THR A 300 36.71 21.56 -8.37
C THR A 300 36.30 20.10 -8.60
N ALA A 301 35.02 19.85 -8.90
CA ALA A 301 34.52 18.53 -9.26
C ALA A 301 35.19 18.01 -10.53
N GLN A 302 35.37 18.85 -11.55
CA GLN A 302 36.06 18.49 -12.79
C GLN A 302 37.53 18.11 -12.57
N ARG A 303 38.22 18.78 -11.65
CA ARG A 303 39.62 18.49 -11.34
C ARG A 303 39.80 17.17 -10.57
N TYR A 304 38.93 16.89 -9.60
CA TYR A 304 39.14 15.80 -8.64
C TYR A 304 38.22 14.59 -8.80
N LEU A 305 37.02 14.76 -9.37
CA LEU A 305 35.99 13.72 -9.47
C LEU A 305 35.73 13.24 -10.91
N PHE A 306 35.92 14.12 -11.91
CA PHE A 306 35.63 13.81 -13.32
C PHE A 306 36.61 12.83 -13.99
N PRO A 307 37.94 12.84 -13.70
CA PRO A 307 38.85 11.82 -14.22
C PRO A 307 38.43 10.39 -13.84
N ALA A 308 37.67 10.24 -12.75
CA ALA A 308 37.15 8.97 -12.25
C ALA A 308 35.64 8.74 -12.56
N ARG A 309 35.00 9.63 -13.34
CA ARG A 309 33.54 9.61 -13.66
C ARG A 309 32.64 9.39 -12.43
N VAL A 310 33.08 9.83 -11.25
CA VAL A 310 32.38 9.58 -9.97
C VAL A 310 30.97 10.13 -10.01
N MET A 311 30.81 11.34 -10.56
CA MET A 311 29.52 12.01 -10.70
C MET A 311 28.52 11.22 -11.55
N GLN A 312 28.98 10.61 -12.65
CA GLN A 312 28.16 9.81 -13.57
C GLN A 312 27.84 8.41 -13.02
N ARG A 313 28.64 7.93 -12.05
CA ARG A 313 28.52 6.60 -11.44
C ARG A 313 27.82 6.60 -10.08
N ALA A 314 27.60 7.77 -9.48
CA ALA A 314 26.93 7.90 -8.20
C ALA A 314 25.47 7.43 -8.26
N SER A 315 25.01 6.84 -7.17
CA SER A 315 23.66 6.28 -7.06
C SER A 315 22.59 7.30 -6.69
N GLY A 316 23.00 8.43 -6.11
CA GLY A 316 22.10 9.41 -5.55
C GLY A 316 22.84 10.65 -5.07
N ILE A 317 22.11 11.74 -4.92
CA ILE A 317 22.58 12.94 -4.21
C ILE A 317 21.74 13.05 -2.96
N SER A 318 22.41 13.05 -1.80
CA SER A 318 21.76 13.04 -0.48
C SER A 318 21.68 14.41 0.17
N HIS A 319 22.51 15.36 -0.28
CA HIS A 319 22.61 16.66 0.35
C HIS A 319 23.17 17.68 -0.62
N VAL A 320 22.60 18.89 -0.59
CA VAL A 320 23.13 20.06 -1.28
C VAL A 320 23.00 21.30 -0.41
N VAL A 321 23.96 22.20 -0.55
CA VAL A 321 23.90 23.56 0.03
C VAL A 321 24.06 24.56 -1.10
N ILE A 322 23.06 25.42 -1.28
CA ILE A 322 23.02 26.45 -2.32
C ILE A 322 23.12 27.81 -1.63
N ALA A 323 24.01 28.67 -2.10
CA ALA A 323 24.11 30.04 -1.64
C ALA A 323 23.67 31.03 -2.71
N VAL A 324 22.95 32.05 -2.27
CA VAL A 324 22.35 33.09 -3.10
C VAL A 324 22.71 34.43 -2.52
N GLN A 325 23.41 35.24 -3.30
CA GLN A 325 23.67 36.64 -3.01
C GLN A 325 22.60 37.49 -3.69
N TYR A 326 21.87 38.29 -2.91
CA TYR A 326 20.71 39.04 -3.39
C TYR A 326 20.60 40.43 -2.75
N ARG A 327 19.82 41.31 -3.39
CA ARG A 327 19.35 42.60 -2.86
C ARG A 327 17.83 42.72 -3.01
N ARG A 328 17.11 43.33 -2.06
CA ARG A 328 15.65 43.58 -2.21
C ARG A 328 15.36 44.77 -3.13
N LYS A 329 16.27 45.75 -3.14
CA LYS A 329 16.24 46.93 -4.02
C LYS A 329 17.65 47.23 -4.48
N GLU A 330 17.81 47.85 -5.65
CA GLU A 330 19.14 48.21 -6.18
C GLU A 330 19.96 49.08 -5.22
N SER A 331 19.33 49.87 -4.36
CA SER A 331 20.01 50.72 -3.38
C SER A 331 20.36 50.05 -2.05
N GLU A 332 19.91 48.81 -1.82
CA GLU A 332 20.12 48.09 -0.55
C GLU A 332 21.44 47.30 -0.56
N PRO A 333 22.05 47.04 0.62
CA PRO A 333 23.25 46.20 0.70
C PRO A 333 22.95 44.74 0.33
N SER A 334 23.92 44.08 -0.30
CA SER A 334 23.83 42.65 -0.64
C SER A 334 23.70 41.79 0.62
N SER A 335 22.80 40.84 0.57
CA SER A 335 22.53 39.85 1.61
C SER A 335 22.73 38.45 1.08
N PHE A 336 22.88 37.49 2.00
CA PHE A 336 23.06 36.08 1.67
C PHE A 336 21.87 35.25 2.12
N LEU A 337 21.46 34.32 1.27
CA LEU A 337 20.49 33.26 1.55
C LEU A 337 21.17 31.93 1.28
N GLU A 338 21.28 31.10 2.32
CA GLU A 338 21.78 29.73 2.20
C GLU A 338 20.60 28.75 2.30
N ILE A 339 20.47 27.92 1.27
CA ILE A 339 19.42 26.91 1.13
C ILE A 339 20.07 25.54 1.24
N THR A 340 19.79 24.85 2.33
CA THR A 340 20.22 23.48 2.56
C THR A 340 19.08 22.52 2.24
N ILE A 341 19.34 21.52 1.41
CA ILE A 341 18.43 20.40 1.15
C ILE A 341 19.14 19.11 1.56
N SER A 342 18.45 18.24 2.28
CA SER A 342 19.01 16.97 2.74
C SER A 342 18.05 15.80 2.55
N ASP A 343 18.62 14.60 2.66
CA ASP A 343 17.91 13.33 2.68
C ASP A 343 16.64 13.42 3.54
N ARG A 344 15.59 12.73 3.08
CA ARG A 344 14.22 12.80 3.63
C ARG A 344 13.48 14.09 3.29
N ASN A 345 13.87 14.75 2.19
CA ASN A 345 13.12 15.87 1.61
C ASN A 345 13.01 17.07 2.59
N ARG A 346 14.09 17.30 3.36
CA ARG A 346 14.17 18.39 4.35
C ARG A 346 14.84 19.60 3.71
N CYS A 347 14.31 20.80 4.00
CA CYS A 347 14.89 22.06 3.57
C CYS A 347 14.94 23.05 4.75
N ASN A 348 16.01 23.85 4.84
CA ASN A 348 16.20 24.84 5.91
C ASN A 348 15.43 26.15 5.69
N LEU A 349 14.80 26.37 4.52
CA LEU A 349 14.11 27.64 4.20
C LEU A 349 13.09 28.04 5.26
N LEU A 350 12.43 27.06 5.89
CA LEU A 350 11.44 27.31 6.94
C LEU A 350 12.04 27.86 8.23
N SER A 351 13.32 27.57 8.51
CA SER A 351 14.04 28.12 9.67
C SER A 351 14.39 29.59 9.52
N ILE A 352 14.17 30.18 8.34
CA ILE A 352 14.45 31.59 8.05
C ILE A 352 13.29 32.43 8.61
N PRO A 353 13.55 33.38 9.53
CA PRO A 353 12.49 34.18 10.16
C PRO A 353 11.68 35.04 9.19
N ASP A 354 12.32 35.58 8.15
CA ASP A 354 11.71 36.52 7.22
C ASP A 354 10.85 35.82 6.14
N PRO A 355 9.52 36.05 6.09
CA PRO A 355 8.61 35.45 5.11
C PRO A 355 8.93 35.76 3.65
N GLU A 356 9.38 36.98 3.34
CA GLU A 356 9.71 37.38 1.96
C GLU A 356 10.97 36.65 1.48
N ILE A 357 11.92 36.39 2.39
CA ILE A 357 13.12 35.60 2.08
C ILE A 357 12.79 34.12 1.91
N ARG A 358 11.85 33.58 2.70
CA ARG A 358 11.33 32.22 2.48
C ARG A 358 10.71 32.08 1.09
N ARG A 359 9.89 33.06 0.69
CA ARG A 359 9.24 33.10 -0.62
C ARG A 359 10.26 33.21 -1.76
N LEU A 360 11.28 34.06 -1.60
CA LEU A 360 12.41 34.12 -2.52
C LEU A 360 13.03 32.73 -2.67
N GLY A 361 13.42 32.08 -1.57
CA GLY A 361 14.02 30.76 -1.60
C GLY A 361 13.19 29.71 -2.33
N ARG A 362 11.87 29.66 -2.08
CA ARG A 362 10.94 28.76 -2.80
C ARG A 362 10.91 29.05 -4.30
N THR A 363 10.81 30.34 -4.67
CA THR A 363 10.79 30.77 -6.06
C THR A 363 12.05 30.30 -6.79
N LEU A 364 13.22 30.50 -6.17
CA LEU A 364 14.49 30.04 -6.73
C LEU A 364 14.52 28.52 -6.91
N LEU A 365 14.11 27.75 -5.90
CA LEU A 365 14.07 26.29 -6.01
C LEU A 365 13.11 25.81 -7.11
N THR A 366 11.98 26.50 -7.32
CA THR A 366 11.04 26.21 -8.41
C THR A 366 11.64 26.55 -9.77
N GLU A 367 12.23 27.72 -9.94
CA GLU A 367 12.89 28.14 -11.20
C GLU A 367 14.05 27.21 -11.59
N TRP A 368 14.78 26.68 -10.60
CA TRP A 368 15.84 25.70 -10.85
C TRP A 368 15.33 24.27 -11.10
N ASN A 369 14.01 24.05 -11.10
CA ASN A 369 13.37 22.73 -11.13
C ASN A 369 13.83 21.79 -10.00
N ILE A 370 14.27 22.35 -8.88
CA ILE A 370 14.64 21.58 -7.67
C ILE A 370 13.39 21.31 -6.85
N GLN A 371 12.50 22.29 -6.71
CA GLN A 371 11.23 22.16 -5.99
C GLN A 371 10.08 22.01 -7.00
N GLN A 372 9.39 20.88 -6.95
CA GLN A 372 8.18 20.63 -7.74
C GLN A 372 6.97 20.41 -6.84
N PRO A 373 5.78 20.92 -7.24
CA PRO A 373 4.54 20.58 -6.56
C PRO A 373 4.26 19.09 -6.76
N PHE A 374 3.76 18.42 -5.73
CA PHE A 374 3.18 17.10 -5.93
C PHE A 374 2.05 17.16 -6.94
N LYS A 375 2.07 16.21 -7.87
CA LYS A 375 1.05 16.05 -8.88
C LYS A 375 0.64 14.58 -8.93
N ASP A 376 -0.51 14.26 -8.33
CA ASP A 376 -1.14 12.94 -8.45
C ASP A 376 -1.45 12.63 -9.93
N LEU A 377 -1.76 11.37 -10.23
CA LEU A 377 -2.35 11.02 -11.52
C LEU A 377 -3.83 11.45 -11.53
N SER A 378 -4.24 12.14 -12.58
CA SER A 378 -5.65 12.38 -12.86
C SER A 378 -6.39 11.07 -13.14
N ALA A 379 -7.73 11.08 -13.09
CA ALA A 379 -8.54 9.89 -13.40
C ALA A 379 -8.27 9.30 -14.80
N GLY A 380 -7.97 10.17 -15.78
CA GLY A 380 -7.56 9.75 -17.12
C GLY A 380 -6.17 9.09 -17.12
N GLU A 381 -5.18 9.75 -16.51
CA GLU A 381 -3.82 9.20 -16.38
C GLU A 381 -3.82 7.87 -15.60
N LEU A 382 -4.67 7.73 -14.56
CA LEU A 382 -4.81 6.46 -13.83
C LEU A 382 -5.28 5.32 -14.73
N GLY A 383 -6.21 5.59 -15.66
CA GLY A 383 -6.62 4.64 -16.69
C GLY A 383 -5.47 4.29 -17.65
N ASP A 384 -4.75 5.33 -18.11
CA ASP A 384 -3.61 5.15 -19.02
C ASP A 384 -2.48 4.32 -18.39
N PHE A 385 -2.23 4.48 -17.09
CA PHE A 385 -1.19 3.73 -16.36
C PHE A 385 -1.66 2.38 -15.81
N LEU A 386 -2.94 2.02 -15.91
CA LEU A 386 -3.54 0.87 -15.20
C LEU A 386 -2.75 -0.44 -15.40
N SER A 387 -2.37 -0.77 -16.63
CA SER A 387 -1.62 -2.00 -16.93
C SER A 387 -0.25 -2.00 -16.26
N LEU A 388 0.47 -0.88 -16.30
CA LEU A 388 1.77 -0.74 -15.63
C LEU A 388 1.64 -0.84 -14.11
N LEU A 389 0.60 -0.21 -13.55
CA LEU A 389 0.32 -0.27 -12.12
C LEU A 389 0.02 -1.72 -11.68
N LEU A 390 -0.74 -2.47 -12.47
CA LEU A 390 -1.03 -3.88 -12.23
C LEU A 390 0.23 -4.75 -12.28
N GLU A 391 1.12 -4.53 -13.25
CA GLU A 391 2.40 -5.25 -13.31
C GLU A 391 3.31 -4.93 -12.12
N LEU A 392 3.35 -3.66 -11.70
CA LEU A 392 4.05 -3.25 -10.49
C LEU A 392 3.44 -3.92 -9.24
N TYR A 393 2.11 -4.10 -9.22
CA TYR A 393 1.39 -4.74 -8.12
C TYR A 393 1.64 -6.25 -8.04
N GLU A 394 1.89 -6.88 -9.18
CA GLU A 394 2.27 -8.29 -9.27
C GLU A 394 3.67 -8.57 -8.72
N GLN A 395 4.53 -7.56 -8.62
CA GLN A 395 5.89 -7.74 -8.10
C GLN A 395 5.86 -8.18 -6.63
N ASP A 396 6.47 -9.33 -6.34
CA ASP A 396 6.65 -9.81 -4.97
C ASP A 396 7.74 -9.01 -4.22
N ALA A 397 8.63 -8.35 -4.96
CA ALA A 397 9.67 -7.50 -4.39
C ALA A 397 9.13 -6.08 -4.10
N ASP A 398 9.55 -5.51 -2.97
CA ASP A 398 9.30 -4.11 -2.63
C ASP A 398 10.02 -3.12 -3.56
N THR A 399 10.78 -3.61 -4.54
CA THR A 399 11.60 -2.82 -5.46
C THR A 399 11.63 -3.41 -6.86
N VAL A 400 11.66 -2.56 -7.88
CA VAL A 400 11.94 -2.90 -9.27
C VAL A 400 13.21 -2.22 -9.77
N PRO A 401 14.03 -2.87 -10.62
CA PRO A 401 15.17 -2.23 -11.27
C PRO A 401 14.70 -1.26 -12.35
N ALA A 402 15.56 -0.34 -12.78
CA ALA A 402 15.28 0.60 -13.86
C ALA A 402 15.01 -0.09 -15.19
N THR A 403 15.60 -1.27 -15.39
CA THR A 403 15.34 -2.14 -16.55
C THR A 403 13.87 -2.49 -16.69
N PHE A 404 13.12 -2.61 -15.58
CA PHE A 404 11.67 -2.82 -15.60
C PHE A 404 10.95 -1.76 -16.44
N PHE A 405 11.32 -0.49 -16.30
CA PHE A 405 10.70 0.62 -17.03
C PHE A 405 11.22 0.72 -18.46
N SER A 406 12.52 0.55 -18.69
CA SER A 406 13.11 0.65 -20.03
C SER A 406 12.66 -0.47 -20.96
N GLU A 407 12.50 -1.70 -20.45
CA GLU A 407 11.94 -2.84 -21.21
C GLU A 407 10.50 -2.58 -21.68
N ARG A 408 9.78 -1.71 -20.96
CA ARG A 408 8.39 -1.31 -21.26
C ARG A 408 8.30 0.02 -22.00
N ASN A 409 9.44 0.65 -22.33
CA ASN A 409 9.51 1.97 -22.94
C ASN A 409 8.70 3.04 -22.16
N VAL A 410 8.65 2.93 -20.83
CA VAL A 410 7.96 3.88 -19.96
C VAL A 410 8.96 4.76 -19.24
N ASP A 411 8.70 6.07 -19.20
CA ASP A 411 9.43 7.00 -18.35
C ASP A 411 8.92 6.92 -16.89
N PRO A 412 9.77 6.53 -15.92
CA PRO A 412 9.37 6.44 -14.51
C PRO A 412 9.07 7.80 -13.87
N ASP A 413 9.42 8.93 -14.50
CA ASP A 413 9.31 10.26 -13.89
C ASP A 413 7.87 10.61 -13.48
N ARG A 414 6.86 10.26 -14.29
CA ARG A 414 5.46 10.50 -13.91
C ARG A 414 5.02 9.67 -12.70
N LEU A 415 5.53 8.44 -12.55
CA LEU A 415 5.28 7.60 -11.39
C LEU A 415 6.06 8.06 -10.14
N LEU A 416 7.24 8.66 -10.32
CA LEU A 416 8.02 9.30 -9.26
C LEU A 416 7.32 10.57 -8.75
N GLU A 417 6.78 11.39 -9.65
CA GLU A 417 5.98 12.57 -9.33
C GLU A 417 4.74 12.18 -8.51
N ALA A 418 4.01 11.16 -8.97
CA ALA A 418 2.80 10.64 -8.33
C ALA A 418 3.08 9.66 -7.16
N LYS A 419 4.35 9.43 -6.81
CA LYS A 419 4.80 8.60 -5.67
C LYS A 419 4.36 7.14 -5.68
N PHE A 420 4.04 6.60 -6.85
CA PHE A 420 3.90 5.15 -7.02
C PHE A 420 5.21 4.42 -6.80
N ILE A 421 6.31 5.11 -7.09
CA ILE A 421 7.66 4.61 -6.91
C ILE A 421 8.56 5.66 -6.27
N VAL A 422 9.62 5.21 -5.59
CA VAL A 422 10.64 6.05 -4.97
C VAL A 422 12.01 5.50 -5.29
N ARG A 423 12.97 6.33 -5.71
CA ARG A 423 14.37 5.89 -5.91
C ARG A 423 14.94 5.38 -4.58
N LYS A 424 15.32 4.09 -4.52
CA LYS A 424 15.82 3.42 -3.31
C LYS A 424 17.34 3.27 -3.31
N GLY A 425 17.97 3.10 -4.47
CA GLY A 425 19.42 2.91 -4.57
C GLY A 425 19.85 2.42 -5.96
N VAL A 426 21.06 1.89 -6.06
CA VAL A 426 21.62 1.29 -7.28
C VAL A 426 22.08 -0.15 -6.97
N GLU A 427 21.92 -1.09 -7.89
CA GLU A 427 22.37 -2.48 -7.72
C GLU A 427 23.88 -2.56 -7.45
N ASP A 428 24.26 -3.29 -6.39
CA ASP A 428 25.63 -3.74 -6.15
C ASP A 428 25.93 -4.86 -7.18
N VAL A 429 26.37 -4.48 -8.38
CA VAL A 429 26.90 -5.46 -9.33
C VAL A 429 28.23 -5.96 -8.77
N VAL A 430 28.29 -7.25 -8.40
CA VAL A 430 29.56 -7.95 -8.20
C VAL A 430 30.17 -8.11 -9.58
N ILE A 431 31.21 -7.33 -9.86
CA ILE A 431 31.97 -7.46 -11.10
C ILE A 431 32.85 -8.70 -10.99
N GLU A 432 32.66 -9.68 -11.88
CA GLU A 432 33.55 -10.83 -12.00
C GLU A 432 34.82 -10.51 -12.83
N ASN A 433 34.88 -9.37 -13.54
CA ASN A 433 36.04 -8.96 -14.35
C ASN A 433 36.28 -7.44 -14.44
N ASP A 434 37.52 -7.00 -14.18
CA ASP A 434 37.98 -5.60 -14.14
C ASP A 434 37.91 -4.81 -15.47
N HIS A 435 37.35 -5.38 -16.54
CA HIS A 435 37.35 -4.82 -17.89
C HIS A 435 35.98 -4.41 -18.45
N ASP A 436 34.88 -4.65 -17.74
CA ASP A 436 33.55 -4.25 -18.21
C ASP A 436 33.22 -2.80 -17.84
N ASP A 437 32.75 -2.02 -18.83
CA ASP A 437 32.26 -0.66 -18.62
C ASP A 437 31.03 -0.69 -17.68
N PHE A 438 31.17 -0.11 -16.49
CA PHE A 438 30.06 0.05 -15.54
C PHE A 438 28.85 0.69 -16.25
N PRO A 439 27.67 0.05 -16.26
CA PRO A 439 26.47 0.66 -16.81
C PRO A 439 26.18 2.00 -16.09
N PRO A 440 25.64 3.01 -16.80
CA PRO A 440 25.21 4.26 -16.17
C PRO A 440 24.36 4.01 -14.93
N ALA A 441 24.49 4.85 -13.89
CA ALA A 441 23.75 4.65 -12.64
C ALA A 441 22.23 4.59 -12.84
N LYS A 442 21.71 5.32 -13.83
CA LYS A 442 20.30 5.27 -14.24
C LYS A 442 19.83 3.87 -14.62
N ASP A 443 20.68 3.05 -15.24
CA ASP A 443 20.34 1.72 -15.75
C ASP A 443 20.47 0.64 -14.65
N ARG A 444 21.06 1.00 -13.51
CA ARG A 444 21.22 0.15 -12.32
C ARG A 444 20.36 0.64 -11.14
N THR A 445 19.51 1.64 -11.33
CA THR A 445 18.68 2.23 -10.26
C THR A 445 17.58 1.28 -9.84
N TYR A 446 17.35 1.11 -8.54
CA TYR A 446 16.16 0.46 -7.99
C TYR A 446 15.15 1.48 -7.51
N TYR A 447 13.90 1.21 -7.83
CA TYR A 447 12.73 1.95 -7.42
C TYR A 447 11.96 1.12 -6.40
N ALA A 448 11.81 1.63 -5.18
CA ALA A 448 10.87 1.06 -4.21
C ALA A 448 9.44 1.30 -4.67
N ILE A 449 8.62 0.25 -4.65
CA ILE A 449 7.20 0.33 -4.95
C ILE A 449 6.44 0.79 -3.69
N ALA A 450 5.52 1.72 -3.86
CA ALA A 450 4.57 2.11 -2.81
C ALA A 450 3.36 1.15 -2.84
N THR A 451 3.55 -0.10 -2.43
CA THR A 451 2.59 -1.19 -2.66
C THR A 451 1.20 -0.96 -2.05
N GLU A 452 1.14 -0.38 -0.84
CA GLU A 452 -0.13 -0.04 -0.17
C GLU A 452 -0.92 1.05 -0.92
N TRP A 453 -0.19 1.96 -1.56
CA TRP A 453 -0.74 3.05 -2.36
C TRP A 453 -1.21 2.56 -3.74
N LEU A 454 -0.42 1.69 -4.33
CA LEU A 454 -0.62 1.13 -5.66
C LEU A 454 -1.95 0.38 -5.77
N GLU A 455 -2.29 -0.45 -4.80
CA GLU A 455 -3.54 -1.21 -4.78
C GLU A 455 -4.78 -0.30 -4.80
N GLN A 456 -4.82 0.70 -3.93
CA GLN A 456 -5.94 1.63 -3.87
C GLN A 456 -6.15 2.33 -5.22
N ARG A 457 -5.05 2.74 -5.84
CA ARG A 457 -5.07 3.47 -7.12
C ARG A 457 -5.44 2.58 -8.30
N ILE A 458 -5.06 1.30 -8.28
CA ILE A 458 -5.56 0.31 -9.26
C ILE A 458 -7.06 0.15 -9.13
N VAL A 459 -7.60 0.05 -7.92
CA VAL A 459 -9.05 -0.06 -7.71
C VAL A 459 -9.75 1.20 -8.19
N GLU A 460 -9.22 2.39 -7.89
CA GLU A 460 -9.78 3.65 -8.39
C GLU A 460 -9.69 3.75 -9.92
N ALA A 461 -8.59 3.32 -10.53
CA ALA A 461 -8.43 3.24 -11.99
C ALA A 461 -9.44 2.26 -12.62
N PHE A 462 -9.75 1.14 -11.98
CA PHE A 462 -10.84 0.28 -12.43
C PHE A 462 -12.21 0.95 -12.29
N GLN A 463 -12.44 1.70 -11.21
CA GLN A 463 -13.72 2.39 -10.97
C GLN A 463 -13.93 3.60 -11.88
N THR A 464 -12.87 4.17 -12.47
CA THR A 464 -13.00 5.23 -13.48
C THR A 464 -13.37 4.68 -14.86
N ILE A 465 -12.95 3.46 -15.18
CA ILE A 465 -13.18 2.84 -16.52
C ILE A 465 -14.31 1.80 -16.53
N LEU A 466 -14.63 1.19 -15.39
CA LEU A 466 -15.68 0.19 -15.23
C LEU A 466 -16.78 0.73 -14.31
N PRO A 467 -18.07 0.41 -14.58
CA PRO A 467 -19.19 0.78 -13.73
C PRO A 467 -19.27 -0.12 -12.48
N ILE A 468 -18.19 -0.16 -11.71
CA ILE A 468 -18.08 -0.93 -10.46
C ILE A 468 -17.86 0.00 -9.29
N SER A 469 -18.25 -0.44 -8.09
CA SER A 469 -18.04 0.31 -6.86
C SER A 469 -17.83 -0.63 -5.70
N GLY A 470 -16.96 -0.21 -4.77
CA GLY A 470 -16.64 -0.95 -3.55
C GLY A 470 -15.22 -1.50 -3.54
N LYS A 471 -14.75 -1.80 -2.34
CA LYS A 471 -13.47 -2.47 -2.11
C LYS A 471 -13.61 -3.29 -0.84
N GLN A 472 -13.34 -4.58 -0.91
CA GLN A 472 -13.29 -5.43 0.27
C GLN A 472 -12.06 -6.33 0.18
N GLU A 473 -11.19 -6.23 1.18
CA GLU A 473 -10.08 -7.16 1.35
C GLU A 473 -10.64 -8.55 1.70
N ILE A 474 -10.29 -9.55 0.91
CA ILE A 474 -10.58 -10.96 1.18
C ILE A 474 -9.35 -11.61 1.81
N THR A 475 -8.18 -11.36 1.24
CA THR A 475 -6.84 -11.65 1.78
C THR A 475 -5.88 -10.54 1.34
N PRO A 476 -4.65 -10.47 1.88
CA PRO A 476 -3.65 -9.46 1.46
C PRO A 476 -3.22 -9.52 -0.02
N ARG A 477 -3.73 -10.49 -0.79
CA ARG A 477 -3.46 -10.67 -2.23
C ARG A 477 -4.73 -10.88 -3.06
N LEU A 478 -5.91 -10.73 -2.47
CA LEU A 478 -7.20 -10.91 -3.14
C LEU A 478 -8.22 -9.91 -2.59
N PHE A 479 -8.78 -9.11 -3.49
CA PHE A 479 -9.73 -8.04 -3.17
C PHE A 479 -10.97 -8.18 -4.04
N PHE A 480 -12.14 -7.98 -3.46
CA PHE A 480 -13.36 -7.71 -4.21
C PHE A 480 -13.40 -6.22 -4.54
N VAL A 481 -13.63 -5.88 -5.81
CA VAL A 481 -13.56 -4.50 -6.33
C VAL A 481 -14.90 -3.97 -6.86
N GLY A 482 -15.96 -4.75 -6.69
CA GLY A 482 -17.33 -4.40 -7.07
C GLY A 482 -17.97 -5.44 -7.98
N SER A 483 -19.09 -5.07 -8.61
CA SER A 483 -19.80 -5.95 -9.54
C SER A 483 -20.23 -5.18 -10.77
N MET A 484 -20.04 -5.79 -11.94
CA MET A 484 -20.52 -5.26 -13.22
C MET A 484 -21.90 -5.83 -13.54
N LEU A 485 -22.78 -5.02 -14.13
CA LEU A 485 -24.04 -5.51 -14.69
C LEU A 485 -23.79 -6.00 -16.12
N ILE A 486 -23.74 -7.31 -16.31
CA ILE A 486 -23.54 -7.94 -17.63
C ILE A 486 -24.73 -8.87 -17.90
N ASP A 487 -25.44 -8.66 -19.00
CA ASP A 487 -26.61 -9.45 -19.40
C ASP A 487 -27.64 -9.61 -18.26
N GLU A 488 -27.95 -8.48 -17.59
CA GLU A 488 -28.86 -8.36 -16.43
C GLU A 488 -28.40 -9.09 -15.16
N LYS A 489 -27.17 -9.62 -15.14
CA LYS A 489 -26.60 -10.31 -13.98
C LYS A 489 -25.49 -9.49 -13.34
N GLN A 490 -25.45 -9.53 -12.00
CA GLN A 490 -24.35 -8.97 -11.23
C GLN A 490 -23.15 -9.92 -11.31
N VAL A 491 -22.13 -9.51 -12.04
CA VAL A 491 -20.87 -10.25 -12.21
C VAL A 491 -19.85 -9.70 -11.21
N PRO A 492 -19.43 -10.47 -10.20
CA PRO A 492 -18.45 -10.00 -9.24
C PRO A 492 -17.06 -9.85 -9.86
N CYS A 493 -16.39 -8.75 -9.54
CA CYS A 493 -15.04 -8.43 -9.99
C CYS A 493 -14.07 -8.49 -8.81
N TYR A 494 -12.90 -9.07 -9.04
CA TYR A 494 -11.84 -9.22 -8.06
C TYR A 494 -10.50 -8.73 -8.62
N LEU A 495 -9.63 -8.24 -7.75
CA LEU A 495 -8.23 -7.96 -8.03
C LEU A 495 -7.37 -8.95 -7.25
N ALA A 496 -6.44 -9.62 -7.93
CA ALA A 496 -5.54 -10.60 -7.32
C ALA A 496 -4.09 -10.40 -7.79
N ARG A 497 -3.13 -10.83 -6.95
CA ARG A 497 -1.71 -10.86 -7.30
C ARG A 497 -1.00 -12.14 -6.84
N GLY A 498 0.08 -12.48 -7.54
CA GLY A 498 0.92 -13.64 -7.26
C GLY A 498 0.28 -14.97 -7.63
N LEU A 499 -0.68 -14.97 -8.57
CA LEU A 499 -1.44 -16.18 -8.93
C LEU A 499 -0.60 -17.25 -9.65
N ALA A 500 0.59 -16.90 -10.14
CA ALA A 500 1.54 -17.86 -10.69
C ALA A 500 2.10 -18.81 -9.62
N ASP A 501 2.19 -18.37 -8.36
CA ASP A 501 2.61 -19.21 -7.24
C ASP A 501 1.43 -20.08 -6.79
N LYS A 502 1.65 -21.39 -6.80
CA LYS A 502 0.66 -22.40 -6.39
C LYS A 502 0.09 -22.14 -4.99
N LYS A 503 0.88 -21.64 -4.04
CA LYS A 503 0.42 -21.33 -2.68
C LYS A 503 -0.68 -20.27 -2.70
N TRP A 504 -0.44 -19.16 -3.41
CA TRP A 504 -1.37 -18.04 -3.47
C TRP A 504 -2.57 -18.33 -4.35
N PHE A 505 -2.38 -19.10 -5.43
CA PHE A 505 -3.47 -19.63 -6.23
C PHE A 505 -4.44 -20.47 -5.37
N VAL A 506 -3.94 -21.44 -4.60
CA VAL A 506 -4.77 -22.31 -3.76
C VAL A 506 -5.52 -21.53 -2.67
N ASP A 507 -4.87 -20.55 -2.04
CA ASP A 507 -5.56 -19.67 -1.07
C ASP A 507 -6.68 -18.87 -1.74
N ALA A 508 -6.39 -18.19 -2.85
CA ALA A 508 -7.40 -17.44 -3.61
C ALA A 508 -8.56 -18.34 -4.07
N GLU A 509 -8.26 -19.56 -4.53
CA GLU A 509 -9.24 -20.53 -4.99
C GLU A 509 -10.18 -20.96 -3.86
N ALA A 510 -9.64 -21.25 -2.67
CA ALA A 510 -10.44 -21.60 -1.50
C ALA A 510 -11.38 -20.46 -1.09
N ARG A 511 -10.89 -19.21 -1.12
CA ARG A 511 -11.67 -18.02 -0.77
C ARG A 511 -12.76 -17.70 -1.80
N LEU A 512 -12.48 -17.88 -3.09
CA LEU A 512 -13.44 -17.65 -4.17
C LEU A 512 -14.48 -18.76 -4.25
N ARG A 513 -14.10 -20.02 -4.01
CA ARG A 513 -15.04 -21.15 -3.95
C ARG A 513 -16.06 -20.99 -2.82
N ALA A 514 -15.63 -20.49 -1.66
CA ALA A 514 -16.52 -20.14 -0.56
C ALA A 514 -17.52 -19.01 -0.90
N ARG A 515 -17.30 -18.28 -2.00
CA ARG A 515 -18.12 -17.17 -2.49
C ARG A 515 -18.84 -17.46 -3.81
N SER A 516 -18.83 -18.72 -4.26
CA SER A 516 -19.45 -19.19 -5.51
C SER A 516 -20.97 -18.96 -5.62
N GLY A 517 -21.64 -18.65 -4.50
CA GLY A 517 -23.07 -18.32 -4.49
C GLY A 517 -23.44 -17.05 -5.28
N ALA A 518 -22.46 -16.19 -5.60
CA ALA A 518 -22.65 -15.02 -6.45
C ALA A 518 -22.65 -15.33 -7.96
N GLY A 519 -22.33 -16.57 -8.35
CA GLY A 519 -22.18 -16.97 -9.75
C GLY A 519 -20.81 -16.63 -10.35
N PRO A 520 -20.64 -16.79 -11.67
CA PRO A 520 -19.38 -16.52 -12.35
C PRO A 520 -18.89 -15.08 -12.25
N GLY A 521 -17.61 -14.90 -11.97
CA GLY A 521 -16.96 -13.59 -11.83
C GLY A 521 -15.70 -13.41 -12.68
N ILE A 522 -15.07 -12.26 -12.51
CA ILE A 522 -13.83 -11.86 -13.19
C ILE A 522 -12.74 -11.60 -12.15
N VAL A 523 -11.55 -12.15 -12.34
CA VAL A 523 -10.36 -11.90 -11.51
C VAL A 523 -9.32 -11.20 -12.37
N PHE A 524 -9.05 -9.93 -12.07
CA PHE A 524 -7.99 -9.15 -12.70
C PHE A 524 -6.63 -9.46 -12.05
N CYS A 525 -5.60 -9.67 -12.87
CA CYS A 525 -4.22 -9.83 -12.43
C CYS A 525 -3.24 -9.15 -13.38
N GLY A 526 -2.06 -8.79 -12.88
CA GLY A 526 -1.08 -7.99 -13.64
C GLY A 526 -0.22 -8.79 -14.61
N GLN A 527 -0.10 -10.11 -14.42
CA GLN A 527 0.64 -11.00 -15.33
C GLN A 527 -0.18 -12.27 -15.59
N ASP A 528 0.05 -12.93 -16.74
CA ASP A 528 -0.57 -14.23 -17.05
C ASP A 528 -0.02 -15.30 -16.10
N PRO A 529 -0.86 -15.81 -15.17
CA PRO A 529 -0.39 -16.78 -14.21
C PRO A 529 -0.35 -18.19 -14.81
N GLY A 530 -0.69 -18.37 -16.09
CA GLY A 530 -0.81 -19.65 -16.78
C GLY A 530 -2.16 -20.34 -16.57
N TRP A 531 -2.97 -19.84 -15.63
CA TRP A 531 -4.31 -20.32 -15.32
C TRP A 531 -5.36 -19.45 -15.98
N LYS A 532 -6.40 -20.05 -16.55
CA LYS A 532 -7.48 -19.31 -17.24
C LYS A 532 -8.72 -19.09 -16.37
N CYS A 533 -8.86 -19.83 -15.27
CA CYS A 533 -9.95 -19.67 -14.32
C CYS A 533 -9.51 -20.07 -12.90
N ILE A 534 -10.24 -19.55 -11.91
CA ILE A 534 -10.07 -19.87 -10.49
C ILE A 534 -11.46 -20.01 -9.84
N ALA A 535 -11.77 -21.23 -9.39
CA ALA A 535 -13.14 -21.61 -9.04
C ALA A 535 -14.12 -21.22 -10.16
N ALA A 536 -15.24 -20.57 -9.85
CA ALA A 536 -16.22 -20.11 -10.84
C ALA A 536 -15.83 -18.80 -11.56
N ASN A 537 -14.58 -18.32 -11.47
CA ASN A 537 -14.19 -17.01 -11.98
C ASN A 537 -13.17 -17.12 -13.11
N ILE A 538 -13.28 -16.24 -14.10
CA ILE A 538 -12.36 -16.15 -15.23
C ILE A 538 -11.21 -15.23 -14.85
N ILE A 539 -9.98 -15.63 -15.18
CA ILE A 539 -8.80 -14.78 -14.97
C ILE A 539 -8.62 -13.89 -16.20
N MET A 540 -8.62 -12.58 -15.99
CA MET A 540 -8.38 -11.57 -17.02
C MET A 540 -7.06 -10.86 -16.73
N THR A 541 -6.11 -11.04 -17.64
CA THR A 541 -4.91 -10.21 -17.68
C THR A 541 -5.15 -9.05 -18.63
N ILE A 542 -4.80 -7.84 -18.21
CA ILE A 542 -4.89 -6.70 -19.11
C ILE A 542 -3.74 -6.84 -20.13
N PRO A 543 -4.04 -6.93 -21.43
CA PRO A 543 -3.00 -7.15 -22.44
C PRO A 543 -2.03 -5.98 -22.50
N HIS A 544 -0.76 -6.30 -22.70
CA HIS A 544 0.20 -5.35 -23.22
C HIS A 544 -0.09 -5.15 -24.71
N THR A 545 -0.11 -3.90 -25.18
CA THR A 545 -0.03 -3.72 -26.63
C THR A 545 1.29 -4.29 -27.11
N SER A 546 1.26 -5.06 -28.20
CA SER A 546 2.46 -5.64 -28.80
C SER A 546 3.32 -4.59 -29.52
N ASP A 547 2.83 -3.35 -29.61
CA ASP A 547 3.52 -2.22 -30.20
C ASP A 547 4.14 -1.33 -29.09
N PRO A 548 5.47 -1.35 -28.91
CA PRO A 548 6.16 -0.54 -27.91
C PRO A 548 6.09 0.99 -28.15
N SER A 549 5.45 1.43 -29.24
CA SER A 549 5.15 2.84 -29.55
C SER A 549 3.70 3.24 -29.30
N ALA A 550 2.80 2.28 -29.04
CA ALA A 550 1.41 2.54 -28.72
C ALA A 550 1.22 2.67 -27.20
N ALA A 551 0.34 3.59 -26.78
CA ALA A 551 -0.15 3.63 -25.40
C ALA A 551 -0.81 2.27 -25.05
N PHE A 552 -0.90 1.95 -23.76
CA PHE A 552 -1.61 0.76 -23.28
C PHE A 552 -2.98 0.60 -23.96
N GLU A 553 -3.38 -0.64 -24.29
CA GLU A 553 -4.71 -0.90 -24.86
C GLU A 553 -5.73 -0.40 -23.83
N THR A 554 -6.56 0.55 -24.23
CA THR A 554 -7.53 1.17 -23.33
C THR A 554 -8.52 0.10 -22.88
N VAL A 555 -8.47 -0.25 -21.60
CA VAL A 555 -9.45 -1.13 -20.98
C VAL A 555 -10.72 -0.32 -20.74
N ASP A 556 -11.82 -0.79 -21.31
CA ASP A 556 -13.15 -0.25 -21.07
C ASP A 556 -14.14 -1.37 -20.69
N ALA A 557 -15.35 -0.96 -20.30
CA ALA A 557 -16.39 -1.91 -19.92
C ALA A 557 -16.75 -2.88 -21.06
N ALA A 558 -16.76 -2.42 -22.32
CA ALA A 558 -17.13 -3.25 -23.47
C ALA A 558 -16.09 -4.35 -23.74
N PHE A 559 -14.81 -4.05 -23.56
CA PHE A 559 -13.71 -4.99 -23.65
C PHE A 559 -13.83 -6.07 -22.57
N VAL A 560 -14.05 -5.68 -21.31
CA VAL A 560 -14.22 -6.61 -20.19
C VAL A 560 -15.46 -7.49 -20.38
N GLU A 561 -16.59 -6.92 -20.82
CA GLU A 561 -17.81 -7.67 -21.13
C GLU A 561 -17.60 -8.70 -22.24
N THR A 562 -16.93 -8.30 -23.33
CA THR A 562 -16.65 -9.20 -24.46
C THR A 562 -15.74 -10.34 -24.03
N PHE A 563 -14.69 -10.05 -23.25
CA PHE A 563 -13.81 -11.05 -22.68
C PHE A 563 -14.57 -12.02 -21.78
N PHE A 564 -15.43 -11.53 -20.88
CA PHE A 564 -16.24 -12.36 -20.01
C PHE A 564 -17.15 -13.30 -20.80
N ARG A 565 -17.95 -12.76 -21.74
CA ARG A 565 -18.86 -13.55 -22.60
C ARG A 565 -18.14 -14.65 -23.36
N ALA A 566 -16.98 -14.35 -23.94
CA ALA A 566 -16.20 -15.31 -24.72
C ALA A 566 -15.63 -16.47 -23.87
N ASN A 567 -15.40 -16.24 -22.57
CA ASN A 567 -14.74 -17.18 -21.68
C ASN A 567 -15.67 -17.81 -20.62
N MET A 568 -16.98 -17.54 -20.70
CA MET A 568 -17.99 -18.05 -19.75
C MET A 568 -17.95 -19.57 -19.55
N GLY A 569 -17.67 -20.34 -20.61
CA GLY A 569 -17.55 -21.80 -20.53
C GLY A 569 -16.51 -22.27 -19.50
N LEU A 570 -15.39 -21.54 -19.37
CA LEU A 570 -14.32 -21.84 -18.42
C LEU A 570 -14.77 -21.66 -16.97
N ALA A 571 -15.54 -20.61 -16.68
CA ALA A 571 -16.10 -20.37 -15.36
C ALA A 571 -17.09 -21.45 -14.93
N PHE A 572 -17.89 -21.97 -15.87
CA PHE A 572 -18.75 -23.13 -15.61
C PHE A 572 -17.91 -24.40 -15.36
N GLY A 573 -16.83 -24.60 -16.14
CA GLY A 573 -15.82 -25.63 -15.93
C GLY A 573 -15.24 -25.65 -14.52
N GLY A 574 -14.87 -24.49 -13.96
CA GLY A 574 -14.22 -24.37 -12.65
C GLY A 574 -15.13 -24.49 -11.41
N SER A 575 -16.45 -24.60 -11.58
CA SER A 575 -17.42 -24.62 -10.47
C SER A 575 -17.81 -26.03 -9.99
N ALA A 576 -18.13 -26.94 -10.92
CA ALA A 576 -18.45 -28.34 -10.63
C ALA A 576 -18.43 -29.17 -11.93
N LEU A 577 -18.09 -30.47 -11.82
CA LEU A 577 -18.20 -31.40 -12.93
C LEU A 577 -19.66 -31.48 -13.41
N THR A 578 -19.91 -30.91 -14.59
CA THR A 578 -21.27 -30.70 -15.13
C THR A 578 -21.33 -31.08 -16.60
N LEU A 579 -22.45 -31.67 -17.00
CA LEU A 579 -22.74 -31.98 -18.39
C LEU A 579 -24.00 -31.20 -18.80
N ILE A 580 -23.84 -30.27 -19.74
CA ILE A 580 -24.96 -29.56 -20.38
C ILE A 580 -25.31 -30.30 -21.67
N GLN A 581 -26.58 -30.51 -21.93
CA GLN A 581 -27.07 -31.34 -23.04
C GLN A 581 -28.06 -30.54 -23.88
N SER A 582 -28.10 -30.78 -25.19
CA SER A 582 -29.16 -30.26 -26.05
C SER A 582 -30.51 -30.87 -25.67
N GLU A 583 -31.61 -30.18 -25.98
CA GLU A 583 -32.97 -30.62 -25.63
C GLU A 583 -33.33 -32.02 -26.20
N ASP A 584 -32.76 -32.37 -27.34
CA ASP A 584 -32.89 -33.69 -27.99
C ASP A 584 -31.95 -34.76 -27.42
N GLY A 585 -31.01 -34.39 -26.56
CA GLY A 585 -30.02 -35.28 -25.96
C GLY A 585 -28.95 -35.80 -26.92
N GLU A 586 -28.90 -35.32 -28.17
CA GLU A 586 -27.98 -35.81 -29.21
C GLU A 586 -26.62 -35.10 -29.22
N SER A 587 -26.48 -34.02 -28.47
CA SER A 587 -25.23 -33.30 -28.30
C SER A 587 -25.11 -32.72 -26.88
N GLY A 588 -23.91 -32.31 -26.51
CA GLY A 588 -23.69 -31.69 -25.20
C GLY A 588 -22.27 -31.23 -25.01
N THR A 589 -22.03 -30.54 -23.91
CA THR A 589 -20.72 -30.05 -23.51
C THR A 589 -20.43 -30.49 -22.08
N LEU A 590 -19.31 -31.18 -21.91
CA LEU A 590 -18.79 -31.52 -20.60
C LEU A 590 -17.91 -30.38 -20.09
N HIS A 591 -18.25 -29.88 -18.91
CA HIS A 591 -17.49 -28.91 -18.14
C HIS A 591 -16.82 -29.65 -16.97
N ALA A 592 -15.49 -29.80 -17.03
CA ALA A 592 -14.70 -30.45 -16.00
C ALA A 592 -13.75 -29.44 -15.33
N PRO A 593 -13.62 -29.44 -13.99
CA PRO A 593 -12.75 -28.52 -13.26
C PRO A 593 -11.30 -28.53 -13.76
N GLY A 594 -10.81 -27.35 -14.14
CA GLY A 594 -9.43 -27.16 -14.61
C GLY A 594 -9.14 -27.72 -16.00
N MET A 595 -10.16 -28.12 -16.77
CA MET A 595 -10.01 -28.64 -18.14
C MET A 595 -10.81 -27.79 -19.14
N PRO A 596 -10.39 -27.73 -20.42
CA PRO A 596 -11.19 -27.12 -21.48
C PRO A 596 -12.57 -27.77 -21.64
N ASP A 597 -13.49 -27.07 -22.27
CA ASP A 597 -14.81 -27.63 -22.58
C ASP A 597 -14.69 -28.78 -23.59
N LEU A 598 -15.29 -29.93 -23.26
CA LEU A 598 -15.32 -31.08 -24.15
C LEU A 598 -16.67 -31.18 -24.86
N ALA A 599 -16.68 -30.85 -26.15
CA ALA A 599 -17.85 -30.99 -27.01
C ALA A 599 -18.15 -32.46 -27.37
N LEU A 600 -19.40 -32.87 -27.16
CA LEU A 600 -19.98 -34.18 -27.45
C LEU A 600 -20.99 -34.04 -28.60
N PHE A 601 -20.84 -34.86 -29.63
CA PHE A 601 -21.57 -34.72 -30.90
C PHE A 601 -22.49 -35.91 -31.20
N SER A 602 -22.76 -36.77 -30.22
CA SER A 602 -23.73 -37.86 -30.38
C SER A 602 -24.41 -38.22 -29.05
N GLY A 603 -25.66 -38.71 -29.11
CA GLY A 603 -26.38 -39.15 -27.92
C GLY A 603 -25.66 -40.26 -27.14
N GLN A 604 -24.87 -41.09 -27.81
CA GLN A 604 -24.04 -42.12 -27.16
C GLN A 604 -22.87 -41.51 -26.35
N GLN A 605 -22.22 -40.48 -26.90
CA GLN A 605 -21.19 -39.72 -26.16
C GLN A 605 -21.79 -39.01 -24.95
N VAL A 606 -22.94 -38.35 -25.14
CA VAL A 606 -23.67 -37.65 -24.06
C VAL A 606 -24.06 -38.64 -22.95
N ARG A 607 -24.64 -39.79 -23.30
CA ARG A 607 -25.01 -40.84 -22.33
C ARG A 607 -23.80 -41.34 -21.54
N CYS A 608 -22.69 -41.62 -22.21
CA CYS A 608 -21.47 -42.09 -21.57
C CYS A 608 -20.96 -41.10 -20.52
N PHE A 609 -20.79 -39.83 -20.90
CA PHE A 609 -20.30 -38.81 -19.97
C PHE A 609 -21.34 -38.48 -18.88
N ARG A 610 -22.64 -38.57 -19.15
CA ARG A 610 -23.70 -38.43 -18.13
C ARG A 610 -23.54 -39.48 -17.02
N LEU A 611 -23.35 -40.74 -17.39
CA LEU A 611 -23.15 -41.83 -16.43
C LEU A 611 -21.90 -41.63 -15.57
N LEU A 612 -20.81 -41.14 -16.17
CA LEU A 612 -19.57 -40.85 -15.44
C LEU A 612 -19.72 -39.67 -14.48
N VAL A 613 -20.38 -38.59 -14.92
CA VAL A 613 -20.67 -37.41 -14.08
C VAL A 613 -21.60 -37.80 -12.93
N ASP A 614 -22.67 -38.55 -13.19
CA ASP A 614 -23.62 -39.01 -12.18
C ASP A 614 -22.96 -39.94 -11.16
N ALA A 615 -22.09 -40.85 -11.62
CA ALA A 615 -21.33 -41.73 -10.73
C ALA A 615 -20.43 -40.92 -9.80
N LYS A 616 -19.69 -39.94 -10.33
CA LYS A 616 -18.84 -39.05 -9.53
C LYS A 616 -19.66 -38.22 -8.53
N LYS A 617 -20.82 -37.67 -8.94
CA LYS A 617 -21.74 -36.93 -8.06
C LYS A 617 -22.31 -37.80 -6.93
N LYS A 618 -22.47 -39.11 -7.16
CA LYS A 618 -22.90 -40.10 -6.16
C LYS A 618 -21.75 -40.63 -5.30
N GLY A 619 -20.53 -40.12 -5.47
CA GLY A 619 -19.35 -40.56 -4.72
C GLY A 619 -18.79 -41.94 -5.16
N LEU A 620 -19.20 -42.44 -6.32
CA LEU A 620 -18.66 -43.68 -6.89
C LEU A 620 -17.29 -43.43 -7.52
N THR A 621 -16.38 -44.39 -7.38
CA THR A 621 -14.99 -44.28 -7.84
C THR A 621 -14.84 -44.46 -9.35
N ALA A 622 -15.64 -45.31 -9.98
CA ALA A 622 -15.59 -45.58 -11.42
C ALA A 622 -16.90 -46.22 -11.95
N VAL A 623 -17.04 -46.28 -13.28
CA VAL A 623 -18.12 -46.95 -14.01
C VAL A 623 -17.55 -48.02 -14.94
N LYS A 624 -18.21 -49.17 -15.02
CA LYS A 624 -17.75 -50.31 -15.84
C LYS A 624 -17.99 -50.08 -17.33
N THR A 625 -17.04 -50.50 -18.17
CA THR A 625 -17.08 -50.37 -19.64
C THR A 625 -18.38 -50.91 -20.21
N SER A 626 -18.85 -52.07 -19.75
CA SER A 626 -20.08 -52.71 -20.21
C SER A 626 -21.32 -51.82 -20.03
N THR A 627 -21.35 -51.00 -18.98
CA THR A 627 -22.44 -50.05 -18.70
C THR A 627 -22.34 -48.81 -19.58
N LEU A 628 -21.12 -48.30 -19.78
CA LEU A 628 -20.87 -47.11 -20.60
C LEU A 628 -21.21 -47.34 -22.08
N ILE A 629 -20.95 -48.55 -22.60
CA ILE A 629 -21.22 -48.90 -24.01
C ILE A 629 -22.58 -49.58 -24.23
N GLU A 630 -23.36 -49.77 -23.17
CA GLU A 630 -24.68 -50.41 -23.25
C GLU A 630 -25.61 -49.67 -24.24
N GLY A 631 -26.25 -50.41 -25.14
CA GLY A 631 -27.07 -49.84 -26.21
C GLY A 631 -26.28 -49.38 -27.44
N SER A 632 -24.95 -49.50 -27.43
CA SER A 632 -24.11 -49.35 -28.63
C SER A 632 -23.76 -50.72 -29.24
N LYS A 633 -23.33 -50.72 -30.51
CA LYS A 633 -22.76 -51.91 -31.18
C LYS A 633 -21.24 -52.05 -30.97
N SER A 634 -20.67 -51.23 -30.10
CA SER A 634 -19.22 -51.12 -29.90
C SER A 634 -18.73 -52.15 -28.89
N MET A 635 -17.50 -52.66 -29.08
CA MET A 635 -16.88 -53.63 -28.16
C MET A 635 -15.92 -52.97 -27.16
N SER A 636 -15.67 -51.67 -27.29
CA SER A 636 -14.83 -50.88 -26.38
C SER A 636 -15.26 -49.42 -26.34
N LEU A 637 -14.81 -48.71 -25.29
CA LEU A 637 -15.09 -47.28 -25.12
C LEU A 637 -14.48 -46.44 -26.25
N GLN A 638 -13.28 -46.82 -26.71
CA GLN A 638 -12.61 -46.18 -27.85
C GLN A 638 -13.40 -46.31 -29.15
N GLN A 639 -13.99 -47.49 -29.40
CA GLN A 639 -14.84 -47.70 -30.57
C GLN A 639 -16.14 -46.90 -30.49
N MET A 640 -16.72 -46.77 -29.29
CA MET A 640 -17.98 -46.05 -29.07
C MET A 640 -17.80 -44.52 -29.17
N LEU A 641 -16.78 -43.96 -28.51
CA LEU A 641 -16.51 -42.51 -28.53
C LEU A 641 -15.88 -42.04 -29.84
N GLY A 642 -15.31 -42.96 -30.62
CA GLY A 642 -14.76 -42.73 -31.96
C GLY A 642 -13.23 -42.65 -31.96
N ALA A 643 -12.61 -43.52 -32.76
CA ALA A 643 -11.16 -43.68 -32.80
C ALA A 643 -10.38 -42.39 -33.13
N LYS A 644 -10.95 -41.50 -33.96
CA LYS A 644 -10.32 -40.24 -34.38
C LYS A 644 -10.21 -39.20 -33.26
N ARG A 645 -11.20 -39.13 -32.37
CA ARG A 645 -11.23 -38.17 -31.23
C ARG A 645 -10.80 -38.80 -29.91
N TRP A 646 -10.48 -40.09 -29.89
CA TRP A 646 -10.02 -40.82 -28.71
C TRP A 646 -8.86 -40.15 -27.95
N PRO A 647 -7.84 -39.57 -28.61
CA PRO A 647 -6.78 -38.84 -27.90
C PRO A 647 -7.31 -37.71 -27.03
N VAL A 648 -8.31 -36.96 -27.52
CA VAL A 648 -8.95 -35.86 -26.77
C VAL A 648 -9.73 -36.41 -25.57
N PHE A 649 -10.48 -37.50 -25.75
CA PHE A 649 -11.26 -38.10 -24.67
C PHE A 649 -10.40 -38.67 -23.54
N LYS A 650 -9.17 -39.14 -23.86
CA LYS A 650 -8.22 -39.63 -22.86
C LYS A 650 -7.76 -38.57 -21.88
N ASP A 651 -7.82 -37.29 -22.26
CA ASP A 651 -7.45 -36.20 -21.35
C ASP A 651 -8.49 -35.99 -20.23
N TYR A 652 -9.72 -36.50 -20.43
CA TYR A 652 -10.84 -36.37 -19.49
C TYR A 652 -11.19 -37.68 -18.76
N LEU A 653 -10.59 -38.80 -19.16
CA LEU A 653 -10.89 -40.15 -18.65
C LEU A 653 -9.66 -40.78 -17.98
N ASP A 654 -9.87 -41.38 -16.81
CA ASP A 654 -8.92 -42.26 -16.15
C ASP A 654 -9.33 -43.72 -16.34
N ASP A 655 -8.38 -44.55 -16.77
CA ASP A 655 -8.50 -46.01 -16.75
C ASP A 655 -8.09 -46.50 -15.36
N VAL A 656 -9.08 -46.93 -14.58
CA VAL A 656 -8.88 -47.43 -13.20
C VAL A 656 -8.50 -48.92 -13.21
N GLY A 657 -8.36 -49.52 -14.41
CA GLY A 657 -8.02 -50.92 -14.62
C GLY A 657 -9.23 -51.83 -14.72
N GLN A 658 -9.02 -53.02 -15.29
CA GLN A 658 -10.04 -54.08 -15.44
C GLN A 658 -11.34 -53.61 -16.13
N GLY A 659 -11.26 -52.61 -17.01
CA GLY A 659 -12.40 -52.09 -17.74
C GLY A 659 -13.30 -51.15 -16.92
N TRP A 660 -12.75 -50.45 -15.92
CA TRP A 660 -13.43 -49.41 -15.16
C TRP A 660 -12.88 -48.03 -15.51
N TRP A 661 -13.78 -47.06 -15.65
CA TRP A 661 -13.44 -45.70 -16.08
C TRP A 661 -13.98 -44.66 -15.11
N SER A 662 -13.22 -43.61 -14.90
CA SER A 662 -13.69 -42.43 -14.15
C SER A 662 -13.37 -41.15 -14.93
N ILE A 663 -14.04 -40.05 -14.56
CA ILE A 663 -13.67 -38.74 -15.08
C ILE A 663 -12.52 -38.19 -14.24
N LYS A 664 -11.50 -37.70 -14.96
CA LYS A 664 -10.41 -36.92 -14.39
C LYS A 664 -10.94 -35.61 -13.84
N THR A 665 -10.59 -35.34 -12.59
CA THR A 665 -10.84 -34.07 -11.90
C THR A 665 -9.53 -33.72 -11.22
N ASN A 666 -8.96 -32.55 -11.47
CA ASN A 666 -7.72 -32.10 -10.82
C ASN A 666 -7.83 -32.10 -9.29
#